data_AF-A0A2S2DU80-F1
#
_entry.id   AF-A0A2S2DU80-F1
#
_cell.length_a   1.000
_cell.length_b   1.000
_cell.length_c   1.000
_cell.angle_alpha   90.00
_cell.angle_beta   90.00
_cell.angle_gamma   90.00
#
_symmetry.space_group_name_H-M   'P 1'
#
loop_
_entity.id
_entity.type
_entity.pdbx_description
1 polymer ?
#
loop_
_entity_poly.entity_id
_entity_poly.type
_entity_poly.pdbx_seq_one_letter_code
_entity_poly.pdbx_strand_id
1 'polypeptide(L)'
;MKMRPLVKLGMVFAAVIALGSFGYNSLHKVQPALAEGANPKIDKIRLQPGFKVEHLFSPSDAKIGSWVAMCFDDKGRMIASDQYGGLFRLTIPAIGSKDNTPKIEKLKFGKGVDTLGIGNAHGLLYAFNSLYVMVNARVAPVNPPAAQPGRNPNFAPSYAPRGSGLYRVQDLDGDDQFDKITLMKEFKGEGEHGPHSIILSPDKKSIYLINGNHTDVPPMDAYRLPKNWHEDNLFPLIKDPRGHANDRYAPGGYVVNIDPDGKKWELISAGYRNAFDIAFNEVGDLFAYDADMEWDFGLPWYRPTRINHVTSGSEHGWRTGNSKWSPSLPDNLPPVLNIGQGSPTSLLSLRDAKFPAKYKKSLLAFDWTFGIAHLIKLKPQGSTYTADREEFLSGIPLPLTDGQIGPDGALYFLIGGRRLESDLYRVYYTGPEEANTKPVVSQITPLNELRRKLEVFHNGPNPAAVATVWPHLNSPDRFVRYAARIALEHNPADSWKDKALNEKDPVAAINALIGLIRMDKPENKNAINAALLKIDNKGFNEALQIDYIRAFELNILRNGMPDASQSAAIVAKFDALYPAKQMNLTRSLSRILVTLEAPNIIPRTLKLLETKDTASVAAYRVETATSSADLIMRNPQYGTDIARMLEKIPPAQQTYLATMLSAAKNNWTPELHDRYFSWFRKGFEYQGGRSYVGFIDRARKLALKNVAESQRAKYDKMSGADLLTANGNDLVKVNAPKGPGRNWKVDDAVALLDAPLTNRDFQNGKSMFAATTCRNCHAVGSDGGGNVGPDLTNLGTRFSKKDILESIIDPNKTVSDQYAASQLMLRNGTSVVGRITNQDKVAFYVSQNPYAPDQVEKVLKKNVTSVKYSGVSPMLAGLINSLNPEELKDLMAYLMSGGSEANAMFAKPAAK
;
A
#
# COMPACT_ATOMS: atom_id res chain seq x y z
N MET A 1 -33.86 -8.54 -60.09
CA MET A 1 -33.94 -9.83 -59.36
C MET A 1 -32.56 -10.13 -58.80
N LYS A 2 -32.28 -9.83 -57.53
CA LYS A 2 -32.26 -10.78 -56.37
C LYS A 2 -31.44 -12.05 -56.71
N MET A 3 -30.28 -12.33 -56.11
CA MET A 3 -30.11 -12.78 -54.72
C MET A 3 -28.72 -12.48 -54.11
N ARG A 4 -28.71 -12.46 -52.77
CA ARG A 4 -27.67 -12.07 -51.78
C ARG A 4 -26.73 -13.22 -51.38
N PRO A 5 -25.58 -12.94 -50.72
CA PRO A 5 -24.57 -13.93 -50.34
C PRO A 5 -24.88 -14.63 -49.01
N LEU A 6 -24.68 -15.95 -48.95
CA LEU A 6 -24.99 -16.81 -47.80
C LEU A 6 -23.74 -17.31 -47.03
N VAL A 7 -22.59 -16.62 -47.12
CA VAL A 7 -21.33 -17.11 -46.50
C VAL A 7 -20.85 -16.25 -45.31
N LYS A 8 -21.69 -15.34 -44.78
CA LYS A 8 -21.36 -14.52 -43.60
C LYS A 8 -22.17 -14.83 -42.33
N LEU A 9 -22.72 -16.04 -42.18
CA LEU A 9 -23.46 -16.44 -40.98
C LEU A 9 -22.80 -17.52 -40.11
N GLY A 10 -21.66 -18.08 -40.52
CA GLY A 10 -20.94 -19.11 -39.76
C GLY A 10 -19.92 -18.60 -38.72
N MET A 11 -19.46 -17.35 -38.84
CA MET A 11 -18.44 -16.79 -37.92
C MET A 11 -19.00 -15.83 -36.86
N VAL A 12 -20.28 -15.46 -36.93
CA VAL A 12 -20.92 -14.62 -35.90
C VAL A 12 -21.54 -15.46 -34.78
N PHE A 13 -21.93 -16.71 -35.06
CA PHE A 13 -22.55 -17.58 -34.04
C PHE A 13 -21.52 -18.24 -33.09
N ALA A 14 -20.27 -18.42 -33.51
CA ALA A 14 -19.20 -18.94 -32.64
C ALA A 14 -18.61 -17.86 -31.69
N ALA A 15 -18.69 -16.57 -32.07
CA ALA A 15 -18.25 -15.46 -31.21
C ALA A 15 -19.25 -15.16 -30.09
N VAL A 16 -20.54 -15.45 -30.29
CA VAL A 16 -21.58 -15.27 -29.25
C VAL A 16 -21.54 -16.38 -28.19
N ILE A 17 -21.09 -17.60 -28.53
CA ILE A 17 -20.96 -18.70 -27.55
C ILE A 17 -19.67 -18.59 -26.72
N ALA A 18 -18.58 -18.03 -27.26
CA ALA A 18 -17.36 -17.74 -26.49
C ALA A 18 -17.48 -16.51 -25.58
N LEU A 19 -18.43 -15.60 -25.85
CA LEU A 19 -18.87 -14.55 -24.91
C LEU A 19 -19.87 -15.09 -23.86
N GLY A 20 -20.51 -16.24 -24.13
CA GLY A 20 -21.44 -16.91 -23.21
C GLY A 20 -20.77 -17.62 -22.03
N SER A 21 -19.49 -17.98 -22.12
CA SER A 21 -18.74 -18.56 -20.99
C SER A 21 -18.19 -17.51 -20.02
N PHE A 22 -18.15 -16.23 -20.41
CA PHE A 22 -17.87 -15.09 -19.53
C PHE A 22 -19.14 -14.51 -18.88
N GLY A 23 -20.33 -14.93 -19.33
CA GLY A 23 -21.63 -14.52 -18.80
C GLY A 23 -22.23 -15.41 -17.71
N TYR A 24 -21.62 -16.58 -17.41
CA TYR A 24 -22.22 -17.52 -16.45
C TYR A 24 -22.18 -17.04 -14.99
N ASN A 25 -21.33 -16.05 -14.68
CA ASN A 25 -21.28 -15.41 -13.35
C ASN A 25 -22.20 -14.17 -13.21
N SER A 26 -22.92 -13.78 -14.26
CA SER A 26 -23.70 -12.53 -14.28
C SER A 26 -25.20 -12.72 -14.40
N LEU A 27 -25.71 -13.93 -14.69
CA LEU A 27 -27.12 -14.07 -15.05
C LEU A 27 -28.12 -14.25 -13.88
N HIS A 28 -27.69 -14.48 -12.64
CA HIS A 28 -28.60 -14.53 -11.47
C HIS A 28 -28.04 -13.83 -10.20
N LYS A 29 -27.21 -12.79 -10.34
CA LYS A 29 -26.83 -11.98 -9.17
C LYS A 29 -27.95 -10.99 -8.87
N VAL A 30 -28.75 -11.29 -7.85
CA VAL A 30 -29.70 -10.32 -7.31
C VAL A 30 -28.88 -9.14 -6.76
N GLN A 31 -29.07 -7.97 -7.35
CA GLN A 31 -28.38 -6.77 -6.88
C GLN A 31 -29.08 -6.21 -5.65
N PRO A 32 -28.33 -5.69 -4.68
CA PRO A 32 -28.91 -4.95 -3.57
C PRO A 32 -29.83 -3.80 -4.04
N ALA A 33 -31.05 -3.76 -3.49
CA ALA A 33 -32.05 -2.72 -3.78
C ALA A 33 -31.94 -1.58 -2.75
N LEU A 34 -32.41 -0.37 -3.11
CA LEU A 34 -32.44 0.76 -2.18
C LEU A 34 -33.30 0.41 -0.96
N ALA A 35 -32.83 0.77 0.23
CA ALA A 35 -33.64 0.70 1.43
C ALA A 35 -34.79 1.72 1.33
N GLU A 36 -36.01 1.27 1.63
CA GLU A 36 -37.20 2.12 1.64
C GLU A 36 -37.39 2.77 3.01
N GLY A 37 -37.50 4.10 3.06
CA GLY A 37 -37.70 4.86 4.29
C GLY A 37 -37.89 6.36 4.06
N ALA A 38 -38.19 7.09 5.14
CA ALA A 38 -38.27 8.56 5.16
C ALA A 38 -37.03 9.21 5.81
N ASN A 39 -35.98 8.43 6.08
CA ASN A 39 -34.76 8.89 6.76
C ASN A 39 -33.61 8.99 5.73
N PRO A 40 -33.10 10.20 5.43
CA PRO A 40 -32.02 10.40 4.46
C PRO A 40 -30.75 9.58 4.70
N LYS A 41 -30.53 9.12 5.95
CA LYS A 41 -29.38 8.27 6.35
C LYS A 41 -29.49 6.83 5.83
N ILE A 42 -30.67 6.36 5.48
CA ILE A 42 -30.90 5.00 4.96
C ILE A 42 -31.23 4.98 3.46
N ASP A 43 -31.77 6.06 2.90
CA ASP A 43 -32.28 6.12 1.52
C ASP A 43 -31.22 5.79 0.45
N LYS A 44 -29.93 5.96 0.76
CA LYS A 44 -28.81 5.66 -0.14
C LYS A 44 -28.16 4.30 0.10
N ILE A 45 -28.60 3.57 1.12
CA ILE A 45 -28.09 2.24 1.44
C ILE A 45 -28.82 1.23 0.57
N ARG A 46 -28.06 0.34 -0.05
CA ARG A 46 -28.56 -0.80 -0.81
C ARG A 46 -28.40 -2.08 0.01
N LEU A 47 -29.43 -2.92 0.05
CA LEU A 47 -29.46 -4.17 0.80
C LEU A 47 -29.85 -5.36 -0.07
N GLN A 48 -29.34 -6.53 0.28
CA GLN A 48 -29.83 -7.80 -0.24
C GLN A 48 -31.35 -7.97 0.06
N PRO A 49 -32.10 -8.68 -0.80
CA PRO A 49 -33.53 -8.87 -0.60
C PRO A 49 -33.88 -9.52 0.74
N GLY A 50 -34.99 -9.06 1.33
CA GLY A 50 -35.46 -9.57 2.62
C GLY A 50 -34.72 -9.01 3.83
N PHE A 51 -33.72 -8.13 3.65
CA PHE A 51 -33.08 -7.41 4.75
C PHE A 51 -33.71 -6.03 4.94
N LYS A 52 -33.73 -5.59 6.19
CA LYS A 52 -34.10 -4.25 6.61
C LYS A 52 -32.93 -3.61 7.34
N VAL A 53 -32.74 -2.30 7.14
CA VAL A 53 -31.77 -1.47 7.88
C VAL A 53 -32.50 -0.47 8.75
N GLU A 54 -31.95 -0.21 9.93
CA GLU A 54 -32.33 0.86 10.84
C GLU A 54 -31.10 1.72 11.12
N HIS A 55 -31.26 3.03 11.01
CA HIS A 55 -30.31 3.99 11.58
C HIS A 55 -30.64 4.14 13.06
N LEU A 56 -29.66 3.86 13.92
CA LEU A 56 -29.86 3.88 15.37
C LEU A 56 -29.39 5.20 15.99
N PHE A 57 -28.24 5.71 15.56
CA PHE A 57 -27.63 6.86 16.21
C PHE A 57 -26.56 7.54 15.33
N SER A 58 -26.37 8.85 15.54
CA SER A 58 -25.34 9.68 14.87
C SER A 58 -24.37 10.28 15.89
N PRO A 59 -23.22 9.64 16.17
CA PRO A 59 -22.17 10.20 17.03
C PRO A 59 -21.70 11.59 16.60
N SER A 60 -21.66 11.85 15.28
CA SER A 60 -21.28 13.16 14.74
C SER A 60 -22.29 14.25 15.06
N ASP A 61 -23.59 13.99 14.89
CA ASP A 61 -24.65 14.96 15.21
C ASP A 61 -24.71 15.27 16.71
N ALA A 62 -24.47 14.24 17.54
CA ALA A 62 -24.34 14.39 18.99
C ALA A 62 -23.01 15.03 19.42
N LYS A 63 -22.07 15.25 18.49
CA LYS A 63 -20.72 15.82 18.72
C LYS A 63 -19.89 15.00 19.71
N ILE A 64 -20.04 13.68 19.67
CA ILE A 64 -19.34 12.72 20.55
C ILE A 64 -18.32 11.84 19.80
N GLY A 65 -17.87 12.30 18.64
CA GLY A 65 -16.71 11.76 17.92
C GLY A 65 -17.05 11.03 16.63
N SER A 66 -16.06 10.28 16.14
CA SER A 66 -16.19 9.42 14.96
C SER A 66 -15.88 8.00 15.42
N TRP A 67 -16.93 7.20 15.59
CA TRP A 67 -16.80 5.87 16.19
C TRP A 67 -16.27 4.89 15.17
N VAL A 68 -15.22 4.13 15.53
CA VAL A 68 -14.48 3.27 14.60
C VAL A 68 -14.30 1.83 15.07
N ALA A 69 -14.64 1.52 16.31
CA ALA A 69 -14.58 0.16 16.86
C ALA A 69 -15.73 -0.08 17.83
N MET A 70 -16.22 -1.31 17.91
CA MET A 70 -17.27 -1.73 18.84
C MET A 70 -17.14 -3.19 19.29
N CYS A 71 -17.74 -3.50 20.44
CA CYS A 71 -18.00 -4.87 20.89
C CYS A 71 -19.29 -4.93 21.72
N PHE A 72 -19.75 -6.13 22.07
CA PHE A 72 -20.82 -6.31 23.06
C PHE A 72 -20.26 -6.81 24.38
N ASP A 73 -20.81 -6.33 25.50
CA ASP A 73 -20.52 -6.84 26.85
C ASP A 73 -21.37 -8.09 27.19
N ASP A 74 -21.12 -8.68 28.36
CA ASP A 74 -21.84 -9.85 28.86
C ASP A 74 -23.31 -9.61 29.20
N LYS A 75 -23.75 -8.35 29.26
CA LYS A 75 -25.15 -7.94 29.45
C LYS A 75 -25.85 -7.62 28.13
N GLY A 76 -25.17 -7.82 26.98
CA GLY A 76 -25.71 -7.56 25.65
C GLY A 76 -25.78 -6.07 25.29
N ARG A 77 -25.06 -5.21 26.01
CA ARG A 77 -24.92 -3.78 25.68
C ARG A 77 -23.72 -3.59 24.77
N MET A 78 -23.76 -2.60 23.91
CA MET A 78 -22.65 -2.29 23.01
C MET A 78 -21.67 -1.33 23.69
N ILE A 79 -20.38 -1.55 23.49
CA ILE A 79 -19.32 -0.59 23.80
C ILE A 79 -18.74 -0.11 22.47
N ALA A 80 -18.64 1.20 22.27
CA ALA A 80 -18.08 1.81 21.07
C ALA A 80 -16.95 2.79 21.41
N SER A 81 -16.01 2.96 20.47
CA SER A 81 -14.82 3.81 20.63
C SER A 81 -14.79 4.94 19.61
N ASP A 82 -14.63 6.18 20.08
CA ASP A 82 -14.22 7.32 19.25
C ASP A 82 -12.74 7.18 18.85
N GLN A 83 -12.45 7.28 17.55
CA GLN A 83 -11.09 7.18 17.00
C GLN A 83 -10.09 8.11 17.73
N TYR A 84 -10.56 9.29 18.15
CA TYR A 84 -9.75 10.31 18.82
C TYR A 84 -10.27 10.64 20.23
N GLY A 85 -10.96 9.71 20.88
CA GLY A 85 -11.64 9.97 22.14
C GLY A 85 -11.96 8.74 22.96
N GLY A 86 -12.89 8.90 23.91
CA GLY A 86 -13.24 7.89 24.91
C GLY A 86 -14.16 6.79 24.40
N LEU A 87 -14.50 5.90 25.34
CA LEU A 87 -15.42 4.81 25.11
C LEU A 87 -16.84 5.17 25.58
N PHE A 88 -17.83 4.61 24.90
CA PHE A 88 -19.25 4.82 25.16
C PHE A 88 -19.95 3.47 25.30
N ARG A 89 -20.90 3.35 26.23
CA ARG A 89 -21.74 2.18 26.38
C ARG A 89 -23.17 2.51 25.95
N LEU A 90 -23.79 1.60 25.22
CA LEU A 90 -25.11 1.76 24.62
C LEU A 90 -26.03 0.61 25.02
N THR A 91 -27.20 0.96 25.54
CA THR A 91 -28.33 0.02 25.63
C THR A 91 -29.14 0.11 24.34
N ILE A 92 -29.09 -0.96 23.55
CA ILE A 92 -29.74 -1.02 22.24
C ILE A 92 -31.22 -1.39 22.42
N PRO A 93 -32.18 -0.63 21.86
CA PRO A 93 -33.59 -0.98 21.89
C PRO A 93 -33.85 -2.28 21.11
N ALA A 94 -34.81 -3.09 21.55
CA ALA A 94 -35.16 -4.33 20.84
C ALA A 94 -35.65 -4.05 19.41
N ILE A 95 -35.45 -5.01 18.51
CA ILE A 95 -35.99 -4.94 17.14
C ILE A 95 -37.51 -4.78 17.20
N GLY A 96 -38.05 -3.83 16.43
CA GLY A 96 -39.49 -3.52 16.40
C GLY A 96 -39.94 -2.51 17.47
N SER A 97 -39.01 -1.92 18.23
CA SER A 97 -39.33 -0.80 19.13
C SER A 97 -39.87 0.40 18.35
N LYS A 98 -40.77 1.19 18.97
CA LYS A 98 -41.29 2.43 18.37
C LYS A 98 -40.22 3.53 18.29
N ASP A 99 -39.32 3.55 19.28
CA ASP A 99 -38.14 4.41 19.34
C ASP A 99 -36.90 3.53 19.25
N ASN A 100 -36.10 3.76 18.21
CA ASN A 100 -34.88 3.01 17.93
C ASN A 100 -33.63 3.71 18.47
N THR A 101 -33.79 4.83 19.19
CA THR A 101 -32.67 5.60 19.75
C THR A 101 -32.06 4.86 20.94
N PRO A 102 -30.76 4.50 20.90
CA PRO A 102 -30.12 3.85 22.03
C PRO A 102 -29.92 4.82 23.20
N LYS A 103 -29.94 4.28 24.43
CA LYS A 103 -29.50 5.01 25.61
C LYS A 103 -27.98 4.95 25.68
N ILE A 104 -27.32 6.11 25.73
CA ILE A 104 -25.87 6.22 25.64
C ILE A 104 -25.31 6.79 26.93
N GLU A 105 -24.29 6.12 27.46
CA GLU A 105 -23.48 6.63 28.55
C GLU A 105 -22.00 6.69 28.13
N LYS A 106 -21.28 7.72 28.58
CA LYS A 106 -19.83 7.76 28.48
C LYS A 106 -19.26 6.86 29.58
N LEU A 107 -18.41 5.90 29.22
CA LEU A 107 -17.79 5.02 30.22
C LEU A 107 -16.89 5.82 31.16
N LYS A 108 -17.01 5.52 32.45
CA LYS A 108 -16.21 6.15 33.51
C LYS A 108 -15.13 5.17 33.97
N PHE A 109 -14.03 5.74 34.45
CA PHE A 109 -12.88 4.98 34.93
C PHE A 109 -12.51 5.44 36.35
N GLY A 110 -12.69 4.54 37.32
CA GLY A 110 -12.23 4.64 38.71
C GLY A 110 -12.96 5.60 39.66
N LYS A 111 -12.85 5.29 40.96
CA LYS A 111 -12.86 6.22 42.09
C LYS A 111 -11.42 6.34 42.65
N GLY A 112 -10.60 7.23 42.10
CA GLY A 112 -9.42 7.75 42.81
C GLY A 112 -8.00 7.20 42.54
N VAL A 113 -7.72 6.38 41.50
CA VAL A 113 -6.32 5.96 41.21
C VAL A 113 -5.88 6.11 39.74
N ASP A 114 -6.78 6.14 38.77
CA ASP A 114 -6.42 6.51 37.39
C ASP A 114 -7.53 7.32 36.70
N THR A 115 -7.49 8.65 36.88
CA THR A 115 -8.42 9.60 36.25
C THR A 115 -8.17 9.76 34.73
N LEU A 116 -7.18 9.07 34.16
CA LEU A 116 -6.78 9.19 32.76
C LEU A 116 -7.59 8.30 31.80
N GLY A 117 -8.61 7.57 32.24
CA GLY A 117 -9.50 6.80 31.34
C GLY A 117 -8.79 5.95 30.25
N ILE A 118 -9.53 5.55 29.22
CA ILE A 118 -8.98 4.92 28.01
C ILE A 118 -9.91 5.16 26.80
N GLY A 119 -9.35 5.02 25.60
CA GLY A 119 -10.03 5.09 24.32
C GLY A 119 -9.01 5.08 23.20
N ASN A 120 -9.22 5.82 22.10
CA ASN A 120 -8.45 5.69 20.86
C ASN A 120 -8.37 4.23 20.39
N ALA A 121 -9.39 3.44 20.69
CA ALA A 121 -9.39 2.03 20.41
C ALA A 121 -9.75 1.81 18.95
N HIS A 122 -8.93 1.03 18.26
CA HIS A 122 -9.21 0.50 16.92
C HIS A 122 -9.76 -0.93 16.99
N GLY A 123 -9.65 -1.59 18.14
CA GLY A 123 -10.22 -2.90 18.39
C GLY A 123 -10.71 -3.01 19.84
N LEU A 124 -11.86 -3.64 20.02
CA LEU A 124 -12.49 -3.86 21.31
C LEU A 124 -12.96 -5.30 21.43
N LEU A 125 -12.75 -5.91 22.61
CA LEU A 125 -13.28 -7.23 22.93
C LEU A 125 -13.67 -7.27 24.39
N TYR A 126 -14.91 -7.64 24.71
CA TYR A 126 -15.29 -8.04 26.06
C TYR A 126 -15.22 -9.56 26.19
N ALA A 127 -14.37 -10.06 27.07
CA ALA A 127 -14.20 -11.49 27.35
C ALA A 127 -13.55 -11.68 28.73
N PHE A 128 -13.66 -12.88 29.31
CA PHE A 128 -12.97 -13.22 30.57
C PHE A 128 -13.20 -12.19 31.70
N ASN A 129 -14.44 -11.69 31.80
CA ASN A 129 -14.84 -10.64 32.75
C ASN A 129 -13.95 -9.38 32.65
N SER A 130 -13.61 -8.97 31.44
CA SER A 130 -12.70 -7.86 31.17
C SER A 130 -12.99 -7.26 29.80
N LEU A 131 -12.78 -5.95 29.69
CA LEU A 131 -12.71 -5.27 28.40
C LEU A 131 -11.25 -5.20 27.96
N TYR A 132 -10.93 -5.77 26.81
CA TYR A 132 -9.64 -5.62 26.16
C TYR A 132 -9.73 -4.51 25.12
N VAL A 133 -8.76 -3.59 25.18
CA VAL A 133 -8.74 -2.38 24.36
C VAL A 133 -7.44 -2.35 23.56
N MET A 134 -7.58 -2.41 22.24
CA MET A 134 -6.47 -2.23 21.30
C MET A 134 -6.32 -0.75 20.97
N VAL A 135 -5.39 -0.09 21.66
CA VAL A 135 -5.13 1.34 21.47
C VAL A 135 -4.19 1.52 20.29
N ASN A 136 -4.54 2.46 19.41
CA ASN A 136 -3.72 2.89 18.29
C ASN A 136 -3.61 4.42 18.33
N ALA A 137 -2.56 4.93 18.98
CA ALA A 137 -2.38 6.36 19.17
C ALA A 137 -0.91 6.72 19.43
N ARG A 138 -0.52 7.90 18.93
CA ARG A 138 0.74 8.54 19.31
C ARG A 138 0.66 8.97 20.77
N VAL A 139 1.69 8.65 21.57
CA VAL A 139 1.86 9.32 22.87
C VAL A 139 2.12 10.79 22.57
N ALA A 140 1.17 11.66 22.88
CA ALA A 140 1.36 13.09 22.67
C ALA A 140 2.50 13.59 23.59
N PRO A 141 3.44 14.43 23.11
CA PRO A 141 4.19 15.26 24.03
C PRO A 141 3.20 16.14 24.83
N VAL A 142 3.60 16.55 26.03
CA VAL A 142 2.79 17.10 27.15
C VAL A 142 1.90 18.34 26.83
N ASN A 143 1.80 18.78 25.58
CA ASN A 143 0.89 19.84 25.13
C ASN A 143 -0.15 19.28 24.13
N PRO A 144 -1.41 19.04 24.55
CA PRO A 144 -2.46 18.64 23.61
C PRO A 144 -2.71 19.77 22.59
N PRO A 145 -2.99 19.46 21.31
CA PRO A 145 -3.43 20.47 20.36
C PRO A 145 -4.69 21.16 20.89
N ALA A 146 -4.80 22.47 20.65
CA ALA A 146 -5.93 23.30 21.06
C ALA A 146 -7.28 22.65 20.76
N ALA A 147 -8.29 22.92 21.61
CA ALA A 147 -9.65 22.41 21.49
C ALA A 147 -10.12 22.45 20.03
N GLN A 148 -10.30 21.27 19.45
CA GLN A 148 -10.71 21.09 18.05
C GLN A 148 -12.10 21.73 17.87
N PRO A 149 -12.31 22.59 16.85
CA PRO A 149 -13.61 23.24 16.62
C PRO A 149 -14.74 22.20 16.49
N GLY A 150 -15.83 22.38 17.25
CA GLY A 150 -17.05 21.59 17.11
C GLY A 150 -17.23 20.39 18.07
N ARG A 151 -16.27 20.08 18.94
CA ARG A 151 -16.43 19.02 19.97
C ARG A 151 -17.27 19.52 21.14
N ASN A 152 -18.24 18.73 21.61
CA ASN A 152 -18.96 19.04 22.84
C ASN A 152 -17.98 18.96 24.04
N PRO A 153 -17.82 20.02 24.86
CA PRO A 153 -16.89 20.03 26.00
C PRO A 153 -17.15 18.89 26.99
N ASN A 154 -18.41 18.48 27.17
CA ASN A 154 -18.78 17.37 28.06
C ASN A 154 -18.25 16.01 27.55
N PHE A 155 -17.89 15.93 26.27
CA PHE A 155 -17.43 14.71 25.59
C PHE A 155 -16.04 14.85 24.96
N ALA A 156 -15.28 15.88 25.35
CA ALA A 156 -13.83 15.90 25.13
C ALA A 156 -13.17 14.71 25.85
N PRO A 157 -11.97 14.25 25.41
CA PRO A 157 -11.20 13.28 26.17
C PRO A 157 -10.87 13.98 27.48
N SER A 158 -11.37 13.45 28.60
CA SER A 158 -11.03 13.94 29.93
C SER A 158 -9.65 13.45 30.37
N TYR A 159 -8.81 13.03 29.41
CA TYR A 159 -7.61 12.28 29.67
C TYR A 159 -6.51 12.43 28.61
N ALA A 160 -5.26 12.19 29.02
CA ALA A 160 -4.10 12.14 28.14
C ALA A 160 -4.09 10.84 27.33
N PRO A 161 -3.95 10.88 25.98
CA PRO A 161 -3.92 9.68 25.15
C PRO A 161 -2.84 8.69 25.61
N ARG A 162 -3.23 7.42 25.74
CA ARG A 162 -2.30 6.33 26.01
C ARG A 162 -1.57 5.93 24.73
N GLY A 163 -0.35 5.43 24.87
CA GLY A 163 0.42 4.92 23.74
C GLY A 163 -0.18 3.63 23.17
N SER A 164 0.12 3.35 21.90
CA SER A 164 -0.29 2.12 21.23
C SER A 164 0.07 0.86 22.03
N GLY A 165 -0.88 -0.06 22.14
CA GLY A 165 -0.71 -1.27 22.93
C GLY A 165 -2.01 -2.00 23.21
N LEU A 166 -1.89 -3.18 23.81
CA LEU A 166 -3.01 -3.95 24.37
C LEU A 166 -3.21 -3.59 25.83
N TYR A 167 -4.42 -3.19 26.19
CA TYR A 167 -4.81 -2.90 27.56
C TYR A 167 -5.95 -3.81 28.01
N ARG A 168 -5.91 -4.23 29.28
CA ARG A 168 -7.00 -4.92 29.95
C ARG A 168 -7.66 -3.99 30.96
N VAL A 169 -8.97 -3.92 30.90
CA VAL A 169 -9.80 -3.02 31.70
C VAL A 169 -10.80 -3.86 32.50
N GLN A 170 -10.91 -3.61 33.81
CA GLN A 170 -11.63 -4.47 34.75
C GLN A 170 -12.53 -3.66 35.69
N ASP A 171 -13.73 -4.18 35.92
CA ASP A 171 -14.62 -3.85 37.04
C ASP A 171 -14.21 -4.76 38.22
N LEU A 172 -13.79 -4.16 39.33
CA LEU A 172 -13.28 -4.87 40.51
C LEU A 172 -14.26 -4.86 41.67
N ASP A 173 -15.19 -3.91 41.72
CA ASP A 173 -16.16 -3.77 42.82
C ASP A 173 -17.60 -4.18 42.43
N GLY A 174 -17.84 -4.49 41.16
CA GLY A 174 -19.12 -4.96 40.63
C GLY A 174 -20.14 -3.85 40.44
N ASP A 175 -19.73 -2.58 40.43
CA ASP A 175 -20.62 -1.43 40.25
C ASP A 175 -20.99 -1.15 38.78
N ASP A 176 -20.56 -2.03 37.86
CA ASP A 176 -20.78 -1.95 36.42
C ASP A 176 -20.03 -0.79 35.74
N GLN A 177 -19.02 -0.22 36.42
CA GLN A 177 -18.01 0.67 35.88
C GLN A 177 -16.62 0.03 35.95
N PHE A 178 -15.67 0.58 35.20
CA PHE A 178 -14.32 0.03 35.14
C PHE A 178 -13.39 0.74 36.13
N ASP A 179 -12.66 -0.03 36.92
CA ASP A 179 -11.79 0.48 37.99
C ASP A 179 -10.32 0.46 37.64
N LYS A 180 -9.88 -0.60 36.94
CA LYS A 180 -8.45 -0.88 36.72
C LYS A 180 -8.14 -0.99 35.24
N ILE A 181 -7.11 -0.26 34.81
CA ILE A 181 -6.54 -0.34 33.45
C ILE A 181 -5.12 -0.88 33.57
N THR A 182 -4.83 -2.00 32.91
CA THR A 182 -3.52 -2.66 32.91
C THR A 182 -2.98 -2.70 31.49
N LEU A 183 -1.82 -2.09 31.24
CA LEU A 183 -1.07 -2.31 30.01
C LEU A 183 -0.56 -3.76 29.98
N MET A 184 -1.02 -4.56 29.02
CA MET A 184 -0.57 -5.94 28.83
C MET A 184 0.70 -5.98 27.98
N LYS A 185 0.73 -5.21 26.89
CA LYS A 185 1.87 -5.14 25.97
C LYS A 185 1.87 -3.80 25.23
N GLU A 186 3.02 -3.14 25.24
CA GLU A 186 3.25 -1.95 24.41
C GLU A 186 3.53 -2.36 22.97
N PHE A 187 3.03 -1.57 22.01
CA PHE A 187 3.31 -1.75 20.60
C PHE A 187 4.04 -0.55 20.02
N LYS A 188 5.18 -0.81 19.38
CA LYS A 188 5.92 0.19 18.60
C LYS A 188 5.31 0.30 17.21
N GLY A 189 4.23 1.08 17.11
CA GLY A 189 3.50 1.28 15.87
C GLY A 189 2.18 2.00 16.07
N GLU A 190 1.70 2.68 15.04
CA GLU A 190 0.54 3.55 15.13
C GLU A 190 0.03 3.97 13.74
N GLY A 191 -1.14 4.63 13.72
CA GLY A 191 -1.78 5.16 12.53
C GLY A 191 -2.56 4.09 11.77
N GLU A 192 -2.82 4.36 10.49
CA GLU A 192 -3.67 3.54 9.62
C GLU A 192 -3.17 2.10 9.43
N HIS A 193 -1.90 1.82 9.75
CA HIS A 193 -1.27 0.50 9.65
C HIS A 193 -0.75 0.02 11.02
N GLY A 194 -1.32 0.56 12.10
CA GLY A 194 -0.93 0.25 13.48
C GLY A 194 -1.57 -1.04 13.99
N PRO A 195 -1.72 -1.16 15.32
CA PRO A 195 -2.55 -2.19 15.94
C PRO A 195 -4.03 -1.97 15.57
N HIS A 196 -4.75 -3.04 15.22
CA HIS A 196 -6.15 -2.93 14.77
C HIS A 196 -7.11 -3.77 15.61
N SER A 197 -7.35 -5.02 15.21
CA SER A 197 -8.45 -5.82 15.74
C SER A 197 -8.01 -6.87 16.76
N ILE A 198 -8.99 -7.28 17.56
CA ILE A 198 -8.90 -8.24 18.66
C ILE A 198 -10.17 -9.09 18.67
N ILE A 199 -10.03 -10.42 18.60
CA ILE A 199 -11.16 -11.36 18.59
C ILE A 199 -10.96 -12.50 19.56
N LEU A 200 -12.07 -13.10 20.02
CA LEU A 200 -12.05 -14.28 20.87
C LEU A 200 -11.87 -15.55 20.04
N SER A 201 -11.09 -16.52 20.55
CA SER A 201 -10.97 -17.83 19.91
C SER A 201 -12.32 -18.59 19.92
N PRO A 202 -12.59 -19.49 18.95
CA PRO A 202 -13.87 -20.20 18.88
C PRO A 202 -14.17 -21.06 20.11
N ASP A 203 -13.14 -21.58 20.77
CA ASP A 203 -13.23 -22.37 22.01
C ASP A 203 -13.35 -21.50 23.28
N LYS A 204 -13.31 -20.16 23.13
CA LYS A 204 -13.39 -19.15 24.20
C LYS A 204 -12.29 -19.27 25.26
N LYS A 205 -11.10 -19.75 24.89
CA LYS A 205 -9.97 -19.93 25.82
C LYS A 205 -8.81 -18.97 25.61
N SER A 206 -8.74 -18.30 24.46
CA SER A 206 -7.63 -17.43 24.08
C SER A 206 -8.11 -16.26 23.22
N ILE A 207 -7.22 -15.32 22.95
CA ILE A 207 -7.51 -14.10 22.20
C ILE A 207 -6.57 -14.03 21.00
N TYR A 208 -7.09 -13.58 19.85
CA TYR A 208 -6.29 -13.33 18.65
C TYR A 208 -6.23 -11.84 18.35
N LEU A 209 -5.05 -11.36 17.93
CA LEU A 209 -4.78 -9.96 17.61
C LEU A 209 -4.25 -9.86 16.19
N ILE A 210 -4.56 -8.77 15.49
CA ILE A 210 -3.95 -8.42 14.19
C ILE A 210 -3.33 -7.02 14.24
N ASN A 211 -2.12 -6.92 13.69
CA ASN A 211 -1.36 -5.68 13.59
C ASN A 211 -0.90 -5.45 12.16
N GLY A 212 -0.90 -4.20 11.69
CA GLY A 212 -0.36 -3.81 10.39
C GLY A 212 1.17 -3.70 10.36
N ASN A 213 1.73 -3.46 9.18
CA ASN A 213 3.18 -3.43 8.94
C ASN A 213 3.91 -2.21 9.53
N HIS A 214 3.19 -1.24 10.08
CA HIS A 214 3.79 -0.14 10.84
C HIS A 214 3.91 -0.46 12.33
N THR A 215 3.55 -1.68 12.73
CA THR A 215 3.75 -2.19 14.08
C THR A 215 4.91 -3.19 14.06
N ASP A 216 5.96 -2.88 14.82
CA ASP A 216 7.10 -3.77 14.94
C ASP A 216 6.69 -5.03 15.72
N VAL A 217 7.14 -6.21 15.26
CA VAL A 217 6.85 -7.47 15.95
C VAL A 217 7.62 -7.51 17.27
N PRO A 218 6.96 -7.47 18.45
CA PRO A 218 7.67 -7.58 19.71
C PRO A 218 8.18 -9.02 19.93
N PRO A 219 9.12 -9.24 20.88
CA PRO A 219 9.47 -10.58 21.30
C PRO A 219 8.22 -11.35 21.80
N MET A 220 8.06 -12.56 21.27
CA MET A 220 7.03 -13.54 21.62
C MET A 220 7.63 -14.76 22.31
N ASP A 221 6.80 -15.51 23.04
CA ASP A 221 7.17 -16.74 23.76
C ASP A 221 7.26 -17.94 22.81
N ALA A 222 6.44 -17.95 21.76
CA ALA A 222 6.42 -18.99 20.74
C ALA A 222 6.21 -18.39 19.34
N TYR A 223 6.70 -19.10 18.32
CA TYR A 223 6.60 -18.68 16.93
C TYR A 223 6.19 -19.86 16.07
N ARG A 224 4.99 -19.83 15.47
CA ARG A 224 4.58 -20.83 14.47
C ARG A 224 5.35 -20.66 13.16
N LEU A 225 5.61 -19.41 12.78
CA LEU A 225 6.50 -19.04 11.68
C LEU A 225 7.93 -18.91 12.22
N PRO A 226 8.91 -19.75 11.79
CA PRO A 226 10.29 -19.64 12.24
C PRO A 226 10.83 -18.21 12.10
N LYS A 227 11.58 -17.75 13.11
CA LYS A 227 12.14 -16.38 13.19
C LYS A 227 13.41 -16.24 12.33
N ASN A 228 13.31 -16.57 11.05
CA ASN A 228 14.41 -16.56 10.06
C ASN A 228 14.07 -15.64 8.87
N TRP A 229 13.44 -14.49 9.15
CA TRP A 229 12.88 -13.61 8.14
C TRP A 229 13.97 -12.76 7.46
N HIS A 230 13.94 -12.72 6.14
CA HIS A 230 14.79 -11.88 5.32
C HIS A 230 13.98 -11.29 4.16
N GLU A 231 14.57 -10.34 3.44
CA GLU A 231 13.96 -9.76 2.24
C GLU A 231 13.78 -10.79 1.11
N ASP A 232 14.63 -11.83 1.08
CA ASP A 232 14.73 -12.91 0.09
C ASP A 232 14.13 -12.61 -1.30
N ASN A 233 14.59 -11.53 -1.94
CA ASN A 233 14.12 -11.13 -3.26
C ASN A 233 15.30 -10.72 -4.14
N LEU A 234 15.55 -11.46 -5.23
CA LEU A 234 16.55 -11.10 -6.24
C LEU A 234 16.08 -9.97 -7.17
N PHE A 235 14.77 -9.67 -7.15
CA PHE A 235 14.26 -8.52 -7.89
C PHE A 235 14.82 -7.21 -7.29
N PRO A 236 15.28 -6.26 -8.12
CA PRO A 236 15.88 -5.03 -7.62
C PRO A 236 14.93 -4.25 -6.70
N LEU A 237 15.40 -3.93 -5.49
CA LEU A 237 14.61 -3.18 -4.52
C LEU A 237 14.50 -1.72 -4.95
N ILE A 238 13.28 -1.30 -5.24
CA ILE A 238 12.92 0.12 -5.32
C ILE A 238 11.99 0.41 -4.15
N LYS A 239 12.48 1.19 -3.20
CA LYS A 239 11.69 1.75 -2.10
C LYS A 239 10.66 2.75 -2.64
N ASP A 240 9.54 2.93 -1.93
CA ASP A 240 8.48 3.83 -2.38
C ASP A 240 9.06 5.24 -2.60
N PRO A 241 8.93 5.81 -3.82
CA PRO A 241 9.47 7.13 -4.15
C PRO A 241 8.91 8.27 -3.28
N ARG A 242 7.79 8.02 -2.58
CA ARG A 242 7.09 8.97 -1.71
C ARG A 242 7.27 8.66 -0.22
N GLY A 243 8.10 7.69 0.13
CA GLY A 243 8.51 7.42 1.50
C GLY A 243 7.68 6.38 2.26
N HIS A 244 6.61 5.83 1.65
CA HIS A 244 5.72 4.92 2.37
C HIS A 244 6.43 3.62 2.80
N ALA A 245 6.41 3.35 4.11
CA ALA A 245 7.00 2.17 4.76
C ALA A 245 8.49 1.89 4.43
N ASN A 246 9.25 2.92 4.00
CA ASN A 246 10.65 2.78 3.60
C ASN A 246 11.61 2.45 4.75
N ASP A 247 11.15 2.66 5.99
CA ASP A 247 11.82 2.40 7.26
C ASP A 247 11.31 1.12 7.96
N ARG A 248 10.40 0.37 7.32
CA ARG A 248 9.81 -0.86 7.85
C ARG A 248 10.41 -2.08 7.17
N TYR A 249 10.54 -3.16 7.93
CA TYR A 249 11.29 -4.36 7.53
C TYR A 249 10.47 -5.64 7.73
N ALA A 250 10.88 -6.71 7.05
CA ALA A 250 10.30 -8.03 7.20
C ALA A 250 10.16 -8.44 8.69
N PRO A 251 9.04 -9.09 9.07
CA PRO A 251 8.09 -9.74 8.18
C PRO A 251 6.93 -8.80 7.80
N GLY A 252 6.72 -7.72 8.56
CA GLY A 252 5.62 -6.76 8.50
C GLY A 252 4.24 -7.38 8.63
N GLY A 253 3.39 -6.79 9.46
CA GLY A 253 2.01 -7.20 9.70
C GLY A 253 1.88 -8.63 10.25
N TYR A 254 1.15 -8.81 11.34
CA TYR A 254 1.21 -10.10 12.04
C TYR A 254 -0.03 -10.42 12.87
N VAL A 255 -0.31 -11.72 12.97
CA VAL A 255 -1.36 -12.31 13.82
C VAL A 255 -0.72 -12.98 15.02
N VAL A 256 -1.28 -12.72 16.20
CA VAL A 256 -0.82 -13.30 17.47
C VAL A 256 -1.97 -14.00 18.17
N ASN A 257 -1.71 -15.13 18.83
CA ASN A 257 -2.56 -15.72 19.85
C ASN A 257 -2.00 -15.43 21.25
N ILE A 258 -2.87 -15.07 22.19
CA ILE A 258 -2.52 -14.86 23.59
C ILE A 258 -3.47 -15.57 24.55
N ASP A 259 -2.97 -15.91 25.73
CA ASP A 259 -3.83 -16.27 26.86
C ASP A 259 -4.55 -15.02 27.43
N PRO A 260 -5.67 -15.19 28.16
CA PRO A 260 -6.49 -14.07 28.63
C PRO A 260 -5.73 -13.06 29.51
N ASP A 261 -4.72 -13.53 30.25
CA ASP A 261 -3.86 -12.70 31.09
C ASP A 261 -2.62 -12.15 30.36
N GLY A 262 -2.42 -12.50 29.09
CA GLY A 262 -1.34 -12.00 28.23
C GLY A 262 0.06 -12.39 28.70
N LYS A 263 0.16 -13.51 29.42
CA LYS A 263 1.43 -14.11 29.86
C LYS A 263 2.10 -14.97 28.80
N LYS A 264 1.33 -15.46 27.81
CA LYS A 264 1.85 -16.22 26.67
C LYS A 264 1.47 -15.56 25.37
N TRP A 265 2.46 -15.29 24.54
CA TRP A 265 2.32 -14.70 23.21
C TRP A 265 2.88 -15.66 22.17
N GLU A 266 2.04 -16.08 21.24
CA GLU A 266 2.41 -16.95 20.13
C GLU A 266 2.18 -16.25 18.80
N LEU A 267 3.24 -16.07 18.01
CA LEU A 267 3.11 -15.59 16.63
C LEU A 267 2.50 -16.70 15.76
N ILE A 268 1.35 -16.42 15.14
CA ILE A 268 0.64 -17.40 14.30
C ILE A 268 0.99 -17.24 12.82
N SER A 269 1.05 -16.01 12.33
CA SER A 269 1.19 -15.68 10.91
C SER A 269 1.77 -14.28 10.72
N ALA A 270 2.45 -14.03 9.61
CA ALA A 270 3.01 -12.72 9.26
C ALA A 270 3.04 -12.46 7.74
N GLY A 271 3.63 -11.33 7.32
CA GLY A 271 3.79 -11.00 5.90
C GLY A 271 2.64 -10.17 5.33
N TYR A 272 1.89 -9.47 6.17
CA TYR A 272 0.78 -8.61 5.78
C TYR A 272 1.24 -7.16 5.62
N ARG A 273 0.50 -6.37 4.84
CA ARG A 273 0.73 -4.93 4.78
C ARG A 273 -0.18 -4.23 5.78
N ASN A 274 -1.47 -4.26 5.50
CA ASN A 274 -2.48 -3.57 6.30
C ASN A 274 -3.65 -4.53 6.51
N ALA A 275 -3.38 -5.63 7.22
CA ALA A 275 -4.44 -6.51 7.69
C ALA A 275 -5.18 -5.80 8.82
N PHE A 276 -6.42 -5.39 8.55
CA PHE A 276 -7.18 -4.57 9.49
C PHE A 276 -7.95 -5.45 10.48
N ASP A 277 -8.52 -6.55 10.00
CA ASP A 277 -9.38 -7.40 10.82
C ASP A 277 -9.26 -8.88 10.46
N ILE A 278 -9.68 -9.73 11.39
CA ILE A 278 -9.58 -11.18 11.33
C ILE A 278 -10.88 -11.85 11.76
N ALA A 279 -11.21 -12.98 11.15
CA ALA A 279 -12.42 -13.75 11.50
C ALA A 279 -12.20 -15.25 11.41
N PHE A 280 -12.77 -15.98 12.36
CA PHE A 280 -12.90 -17.44 12.27
C PHE A 280 -14.13 -17.82 11.46
N ASN A 281 -13.98 -18.80 10.57
CA ASN A 281 -15.12 -19.45 9.95
C ASN A 281 -15.77 -20.47 10.91
N GLU A 282 -16.77 -21.18 10.43
CA GLU A 282 -17.58 -22.13 11.18
C GLU A 282 -16.83 -23.40 11.63
N VAL A 283 -15.68 -23.71 11.04
CA VAL A 283 -14.82 -24.85 11.40
C VAL A 283 -13.53 -24.44 12.13
N GLY A 284 -13.44 -23.17 12.52
CA GLY A 284 -12.31 -22.63 13.28
C GLY A 284 -11.05 -22.35 12.46
N ASP A 285 -11.13 -22.29 11.13
CA ASP A 285 -10.05 -21.72 10.32
C ASP A 285 -10.12 -20.18 10.37
N LEU A 286 -8.95 -19.53 10.43
CA LEU A 286 -8.82 -18.08 10.61
C LEU A 286 -8.54 -17.38 9.28
N PHE A 287 -9.12 -16.21 9.07
CA PHE A 287 -8.93 -15.40 7.87
C PHE A 287 -8.58 -13.96 8.24
N ALA A 288 -7.83 -13.28 7.37
CA ALA A 288 -7.49 -11.87 7.49
C ALA A 288 -7.89 -11.10 6.23
N TYR A 289 -8.35 -9.86 6.40
CA TYR A 289 -8.58 -8.93 5.29
C TYR A 289 -7.43 -7.93 5.19
N ASP A 290 -6.60 -8.06 4.16
CA ASP A 290 -5.31 -7.36 4.02
C ASP A 290 -5.23 -6.42 2.82
N ALA A 291 -4.37 -5.42 3.03
CA ALA A 291 -3.65 -4.52 2.14
C ALA A 291 -4.46 -3.36 1.58
N ASP A 292 -3.81 -2.19 1.45
CA ASP A 292 -4.27 -1.13 0.54
C ASP A 292 -3.16 -0.14 0.10
N MET A 293 -2.63 -0.33 -1.12
CA MET A 293 -1.50 0.44 -1.70
C MET A 293 -1.80 0.93 -3.12
N GLU A 294 -2.84 1.74 -3.32
CA GLU A 294 -3.20 2.25 -4.65
C GLU A 294 -2.15 3.13 -5.31
N TRP A 295 -1.19 3.67 -4.56
CA TRP A 295 -0.13 4.47 -5.17
C TRP A 295 0.72 3.62 -6.12
N ASP A 296 0.69 2.29 -5.98
CA ASP A 296 1.40 1.35 -6.84
C ASP A 296 0.58 0.91 -8.07
N PHE A 297 -0.61 1.47 -8.33
CA PHE A 297 -1.42 1.03 -9.48
C PHE A 297 -0.64 1.00 -10.79
N GLY A 298 -0.88 -0.04 -11.59
CA GLY A 298 -0.18 -0.29 -12.85
C GLY A 298 1.25 -0.81 -12.70
N LEU A 299 1.77 -0.98 -11.48
CA LEU A 299 3.08 -1.59 -11.25
C LEU A 299 2.95 -3.10 -10.99
N PRO A 300 3.96 -3.90 -11.37
CA PRO A 300 3.93 -5.35 -11.19
C PRO A 300 3.94 -5.78 -9.72
N TRP A 301 4.24 -4.87 -8.78
CA TRP A 301 4.18 -5.11 -7.35
C TRP A 301 2.91 -4.56 -6.67
N TYR A 302 1.93 -4.03 -7.40
CA TYR A 302 0.64 -3.64 -6.84
C TYR A 302 -0.03 -4.79 -6.07
N ARG A 303 -0.54 -4.53 -4.85
CA ARG A 303 -1.28 -5.50 -4.03
C ARG A 303 -2.74 -5.04 -3.92
N PRO A 304 -3.71 -5.79 -4.46
CA PRO A 304 -5.11 -5.52 -4.20
C PRO A 304 -5.47 -5.86 -2.75
N THR A 305 -6.60 -5.32 -2.30
CA THR A 305 -7.25 -5.82 -1.10
C THR A 305 -7.57 -7.30 -1.29
N ARG A 306 -7.35 -8.11 -0.25
CA ARG A 306 -7.37 -9.58 -0.38
C ARG A 306 -7.74 -10.30 0.91
N ILE A 307 -8.44 -11.43 0.76
CA ILE A 307 -8.74 -12.35 1.85
C ILE A 307 -7.67 -13.42 1.91
N ASN A 308 -7.01 -13.56 3.05
CA ASN A 308 -5.95 -14.55 3.28
C ASN A 308 -6.44 -15.60 4.28
N HIS A 309 -6.12 -16.88 4.04
CA HIS A 309 -6.30 -17.95 5.02
C HIS A 309 -5.07 -18.02 5.93
N VAL A 310 -5.28 -17.72 7.21
CA VAL A 310 -4.25 -17.58 8.25
C VAL A 310 -3.96 -18.96 8.84
N THR A 311 -3.19 -19.78 8.12
CA THR A 311 -2.75 -21.08 8.62
C THR A 311 -1.58 -20.96 9.59
N SER A 312 -1.31 -22.00 10.39
CA SER A 312 -0.18 -21.99 11.34
C SER A 312 1.15 -21.81 10.61
N GLY A 313 1.90 -20.76 10.96
CA GLY A 313 3.19 -20.45 10.34
C GLY A 313 3.10 -19.86 8.93
N SER A 314 1.92 -19.35 8.53
CA SER A 314 1.72 -18.71 7.23
C SER A 314 2.52 -17.41 7.08
N GLU A 315 2.96 -17.15 5.85
CA GLU A 315 3.67 -15.95 5.41
C GLU A 315 3.04 -15.44 4.11
N HIS A 316 2.70 -14.15 4.06
CA HIS A 316 1.95 -13.53 2.94
C HIS A 316 2.76 -12.52 2.10
N GLY A 317 4.07 -12.45 2.33
CA GLY A 317 5.06 -11.96 1.39
C GLY A 317 5.30 -10.46 1.39
N TRP A 318 4.78 -9.68 2.34
CA TRP A 318 5.09 -8.24 2.46
C TRP A 318 6.56 -8.00 2.83
N ARG A 319 7.24 -7.07 2.18
CA ARG A 319 8.65 -6.74 2.42
C ARG A 319 8.88 -5.23 2.42
N THR A 320 10.10 -4.80 2.75
CA THR A 320 10.45 -3.38 2.96
C THR A 320 9.86 -2.44 1.90
N GLY A 321 9.18 -1.38 2.36
CA GLY A 321 8.47 -0.43 1.50
C GLY A 321 7.37 -1.10 0.67
N ASN A 322 7.56 -1.11 -0.64
CA ASN A 322 6.60 -1.69 -1.59
C ASN A 322 7.06 -3.05 -2.15
N SER A 323 8.19 -3.60 -1.67
CA SER A 323 8.69 -4.92 -2.08
C SER A 323 7.77 -6.05 -1.61
N LYS A 324 7.63 -7.11 -2.41
CA LYS A 324 6.95 -8.35 -2.01
C LYS A 324 7.47 -9.56 -2.73
N TRP A 325 7.18 -10.69 -2.14
CA TRP A 325 7.23 -11.98 -2.80
C TRP A 325 5.99 -12.19 -3.67
N SER A 326 6.15 -12.89 -4.79
CA SER A 326 5.02 -13.33 -5.60
C SER A 326 4.25 -14.43 -4.86
N PRO A 327 2.90 -14.44 -4.90
CA PRO A 327 2.10 -15.54 -4.34
C PRO A 327 2.27 -16.85 -5.11
N SER A 328 2.99 -16.84 -6.24
CA SER A 328 3.41 -18.05 -6.95
C SER A 328 4.60 -18.77 -6.30
N LEU A 329 5.29 -18.15 -5.34
CA LEU A 329 6.49 -18.72 -4.71
C LEU A 329 6.12 -19.69 -3.58
N PRO A 330 6.78 -20.84 -3.44
CA PRO A 330 6.43 -21.89 -2.47
C PRO A 330 6.50 -21.46 -1.00
N ASP A 331 7.20 -20.36 -0.71
CA ASP A 331 7.41 -19.74 0.60
C ASP A 331 6.52 -18.51 0.87
N ASN A 332 5.52 -18.26 0.01
CA ASN A 332 4.50 -17.21 0.18
C ASN A 332 3.10 -17.77 -0.11
N LEU A 333 2.24 -17.90 0.90
CA LEU A 333 0.91 -18.48 0.69
C LEU A 333 -0.03 -17.50 -0.04
N PRO A 334 -0.76 -17.98 -1.07
CA PRO A 334 -1.61 -17.13 -1.88
C PRO A 334 -2.86 -16.68 -1.10
N PRO A 335 -3.46 -15.53 -1.45
CA PRO A 335 -4.78 -15.19 -0.95
C PRO A 335 -5.83 -16.20 -1.43
N VAL A 336 -6.89 -16.36 -0.65
CA VAL A 336 -8.09 -17.09 -1.05
C VAL A 336 -8.85 -16.33 -2.14
N LEU A 337 -8.85 -15.00 -2.06
CA LEU A 337 -9.51 -14.12 -3.01
C LEU A 337 -8.83 -12.75 -3.06
N ASN A 338 -8.52 -12.27 -4.27
CA ASN A 338 -8.21 -10.84 -4.50
C ASN A 338 -9.52 -10.10 -4.78
N ILE A 339 -9.86 -9.11 -3.94
CA ILE A 339 -11.11 -8.34 -4.09
C ILE A 339 -10.92 -7.22 -5.11
N GLY A 340 -9.82 -6.48 -5.04
CA GLY A 340 -9.50 -5.40 -5.98
C GLY A 340 -9.05 -4.12 -5.28
N GLN A 341 -9.41 -2.99 -5.86
CA GLN A 341 -9.25 -1.69 -5.21
C GLN A 341 -10.19 -1.56 -4.02
N GLY A 342 -9.79 -0.82 -2.97
CA GLY A 342 -10.61 -0.58 -1.79
C GLY A 342 -9.74 -0.44 -0.56
N SER A 343 -10.34 -0.16 0.60
CA SER A 343 -9.60 -0.07 1.87
C SER A 343 -10.22 -0.98 2.93
N PRO A 344 -9.50 -2.00 3.42
CA PRO A 344 -10.05 -2.96 4.37
C PRO A 344 -10.21 -2.35 5.76
N THR A 345 -11.39 -2.53 6.37
CA THR A 345 -11.68 -2.00 7.72
C THR A 345 -12.33 -2.99 8.68
N SER A 346 -13.04 -4.02 8.19
CA SER A 346 -13.57 -5.07 9.07
C SER A 346 -13.71 -6.40 8.33
N LEU A 347 -13.65 -7.48 9.09
CA LEU A 347 -13.87 -8.85 8.65
C LEU A 347 -14.55 -9.61 9.77
N LEU A 348 -15.78 -10.05 9.55
CA LEU A 348 -16.55 -10.81 10.55
C LEU A 348 -17.22 -12.03 9.96
N SER A 349 -17.53 -13.00 10.81
CA SER A 349 -18.25 -14.23 10.45
C SER A 349 -19.75 -14.06 10.62
N LEU A 350 -20.53 -14.48 9.63
CA LEU A 350 -21.99 -14.48 9.72
C LEU A 350 -22.58 -15.74 10.38
N ARG A 351 -21.71 -16.61 10.93
CA ARG A 351 -22.10 -17.87 11.58
C ARG A 351 -23.16 -17.69 12.66
N ASP A 352 -23.03 -16.63 13.45
CA ASP A 352 -23.87 -16.39 14.62
C ASP A 352 -25.05 -15.45 14.30
N ALA A 353 -25.15 -14.97 13.06
CA ALA A 353 -26.26 -14.13 12.62
C ALA A 353 -27.57 -14.92 12.50
N LYS A 354 -28.69 -14.27 12.82
CA LYS A 354 -30.05 -14.78 12.60
C LYS A 354 -30.49 -14.49 11.16
N PHE A 355 -29.68 -14.96 10.21
CA PHE A 355 -29.88 -14.79 8.78
C PHE A 355 -30.22 -16.15 8.12
N PRO A 356 -30.73 -16.16 6.87
CA PRO A 356 -30.91 -17.40 6.13
C PRO A 356 -29.61 -18.22 6.02
N ALA A 357 -29.75 -19.55 5.98
CA ALA A 357 -28.63 -20.50 6.05
C ALA A 357 -27.51 -20.23 5.02
N LYS A 358 -27.86 -19.69 3.85
CA LYS A 358 -26.90 -19.35 2.77
C LYS A 358 -25.84 -18.32 3.17
N TYR A 359 -26.11 -17.47 4.15
CA TYR A 359 -25.17 -16.45 4.62
C TYR A 359 -24.23 -16.98 5.73
N LYS A 360 -24.64 -17.99 6.49
CA LYS A 360 -23.98 -18.40 7.74
C LYS A 360 -22.59 -19.03 7.59
N LYS A 361 -22.22 -19.42 6.36
CA LYS A 361 -20.89 -19.96 6.00
C LYS A 361 -19.96 -18.92 5.34
N SER A 362 -20.37 -17.65 5.39
CA SER A 362 -19.67 -16.56 4.72
C SER A 362 -19.00 -15.65 5.72
N LEU A 363 -17.92 -15.03 5.26
CA LEU A 363 -17.34 -13.86 5.92
C LEU A 363 -17.93 -12.59 5.29
N LEU A 364 -17.99 -11.52 6.05
CA LEU A 364 -18.38 -10.20 5.59
C LEU A 364 -17.19 -9.26 5.74
N ALA A 365 -16.71 -8.71 4.62
CA ALA A 365 -15.53 -7.87 4.54
C ALA A 365 -15.92 -6.43 4.18
N PHE A 366 -15.53 -5.44 4.99
CA PHE A 366 -15.89 -4.03 4.79
C PHE A 366 -14.82 -3.26 4.03
N ASP A 367 -15.26 -2.54 3.00
CA ASP A 367 -14.46 -1.60 2.22
C ASP A 367 -14.91 -0.16 2.48
N TRP A 368 -13.99 0.62 3.05
CA TRP A 368 -14.20 2.03 3.39
C TRP A 368 -14.23 2.96 2.17
N THR A 369 -13.38 2.69 1.17
CA THR A 369 -13.17 3.61 0.02
C THR A 369 -14.39 3.64 -0.89
N PHE A 370 -15.00 2.48 -1.15
CA PHE A 370 -16.14 2.35 -2.07
C PHE A 370 -17.47 2.07 -1.37
N GLY A 371 -17.46 1.95 -0.04
CA GLY A 371 -18.64 1.78 0.79
C GLY A 371 -19.40 0.49 0.49
N ILE A 372 -18.69 -0.62 0.53
CA ILE A 372 -19.20 -1.94 0.16
C ILE A 372 -18.90 -2.93 1.29
N ALA A 373 -19.92 -3.69 1.72
CA ALA A 373 -19.69 -4.93 2.45
C ALA A 373 -19.71 -6.12 1.48
N HIS A 374 -18.56 -6.76 1.32
CA HIS A 374 -18.38 -7.93 0.46
C HIS A 374 -18.74 -9.20 1.22
N LEU A 375 -19.73 -9.95 0.75
CA LEU A 375 -20.01 -11.30 1.21
C LEU A 375 -19.02 -12.27 0.55
N ILE A 376 -18.18 -12.89 1.36
CA ILE A 376 -17.15 -13.84 0.92
C ILE A 376 -17.65 -15.26 1.22
N LYS A 377 -18.08 -15.96 0.17
CA LYS A 377 -18.62 -17.32 0.27
C LYS A 377 -17.50 -18.33 0.14
N LEU A 378 -17.01 -18.83 1.27
CA LEU A 378 -15.91 -19.78 1.33
C LEU A 378 -16.33 -21.14 0.74
N LYS A 379 -15.45 -21.74 -0.07
CA LYS A 379 -15.59 -23.06 -0.67
C LYS A 379 -14.36 -23.91 -0.30
N PRO A 380 -14.50 -24.90 0.59
CA PRO A 380 -13.40 -25.80 0.92
C PRO A 380 -12.83 -26.45 -0.35
N GLN A 381 -11.51 -26.37 -0.52
CA GLN A 381 -10.78 -27.00 -1.63
C GLN A 381 -9.40 -27.44 -1.16
N GLY A 382 -9.11 -28.74 -1.30
CA GLY A 382 -7.86 -29.29 -0.79
C GLY A 382 -7.76 -29.06 0.71
N SER A 383 -6.62 -28.58 1.20
CA SER A 383 -6.43 -28.21 2.61
C SER A 383 -6.78 -26.76 2.97
N THR A 384 -7.32 -26.01 2.00
CA THR A 384 -7.62 -24.57 2.10
C THR A 384 -8.97 -24.25 1.45
N TYR A 385 -9.16 -23.03 0.93
CA TYR A 385 -10.40 -22.53 0.37
C TYR A 385 -10.18 -21.84 -0.98
N THR A 386 -11.21 -21.89 -1.83
CA THR A 386 -11.52 -20.83 -2.80
C THR A 386 -12.69 -20.02 -2.27
N ALA A 387 -13.04 -18.89 -2.91
CA ALA A 387 -14.22 -18.14 -2.53
C ALA A 387 -14.90 -17.46 -3.71
N ASP A 388 -16.22 -17.31 -3.61
CA ASP A 388 -16.96 -16.35 -4.43
C ASP A 388 -17.19 -15.05 -3.64
N ARG A 389 -17.41 -13.96 -4.38
CA ARG A 389 -17.81 -12.67 -3.81
C ARG A 389 -19.19 -12.25 -4.29
N GLU A 390 -19.96 -11.73 -3.36
CA GLU A 390 -21.21 -11.02 -3.60
C GLU A 390 -21.20 -9.66 -2.86
N GLU A 391 -21.98 -8.70 -3.34
CA GLU A 391 -22.24 -7.46 -2.61
C GLU A 391 -23.36 -7.69 -1.61
N PHE A 392 -23.10 -7.54 -0.30
CA PHE A 392 -24.13 -7.73 0.71
C PHE A 392 -24.93 -6.44 0.98
N LEU A 393 -24.20 -5.35 1.21
CA LEU A 393 -24.76 -4.01 1.32
C LEU A 393 -23.77 -3.00 0.77
N SER A 394 -24.27 -1.85 0.34
CA SER A 394 -23.42 -0.74 -0.11
C SER A 394 -24.10 0.61 0.00
N GLY A 395 -23.34 1.70 -0.10
CA GLY A 395 -23.86 3.06 -0.20
C GLY A 395 -22.83 4.03 -0.78
N ILE A 396 -23.29 5.19 -1.24
CA ILE A 396 -22.44 6.19 -1.92
C ILE A 396 -22.66 7.58 -1.31
N PRO A 397 -21.72 8.09 -0.49
CA PRO A 397 -20.65 7.34 0.20
C PRO A 397 -21.19 6.52 1.38
N LEU A 398 -20.47 5.48 1.80
CA LEU A 398 -20.76 4.72 3.02
C LEU A 398 -19.44 4.21 3.65
N PRO A 399 -18.64 5.07 4.28
CA PRO A 399 -17.30 4.73 4.75
C PRO A 399 -17.33 3.76 5.95
N LEU A 400 -17.51 2.47 5.66
CA LEU A 400 -17.63 1.39 6.65
C LEU A 400 -16.36 1.26 7.49
N THR A 401 -16.50 1.15 8.82
CA THR A 401 -15.36 1.02 9.74
C THR A 401 -15.35 -0.31 10.48
N ASP A 402 -16.40 -0.65 11.24
CA ASP A 402 -16.44 -1.85 12.06
C ASP A 402 -17.83 -2.49 12.03
N GLY A 403 -17.91 -3.80 12.24
CA GLY A 403 -19.12 -4.60 12.19
C GLY A 403 -19.14 -5.72 13.22
N GLN A 404 -20.29 -5.95 13.87
CA GLN A 404 -20.48 -7.02 14.85
C GLN A 404 -21.84 -7.70 14.71
N ILE A 405 -21.90 -9.00 14.96
CA ILE A 405 -23.17 -9.69 15.16
C ILE A 405 -23.59 -9.53 16.63
N GLY A 406 -24.73 -8.89 16.85
CA GLY A 406 -25.26 -8.65 18.19
C GLY A 406 -25.88 -9.90 18.83
N PRO A 407 -26.18 -9.85 20.13
CA PRO A 407 -26.80 -10.96 20.87
C PRO A 407 -28.22 -11.31 20.36
N ASP A 408 -28.88 -10.40 19.65
CA ASP A 408 -30.16 -10.61 18.96
C ASP A 408 -30.00 -11.28 17.58
N GLY A 409 -28.76 -11.53 17.14
CA GLY A 409 -28.41 -12.09 15.85
C GLY A 409 -28.48 -11.11 14.68
N ALA A 410 -28.66 -9.80 14.93
CA ALA A 410 -28.60 -8.77 13.90
C ALA A 410 -27.14 -8.35 13.61
N LEU A 411 -26.90 -7.83 12.41
CA LEU A 411 -25.64 -7.17 12.07
C LEU A 411 -25.70 -5.72 12.51
N TYR A 412 -24.73 -5.27 13.29
CA TYR A 412 -24.49 -3.88 13.62
C TYR A 412 -23.26 -3.41 12.86
N PHE A 413 -23.30 -2.21 12.29
CA PHE A 413 -22.13 -1.63 11.63
C PHE A 413 -22.00 -0.14 11.88
N LEU A 414 -20.75 0.33 11.91
CA LEU A 414 -20.36 1.72 12.03
C LEU A 414 -19.88 2.24 10.67
N ILE A 415 -20.11 3.53 10.45
CA ILE A 415 -19.41 4.30 9.42
C ILE A 415 -18.62 5.44 10.06
N GLY A 416 -17.64 5.97 9.33
CA GLY A 416 -16.91 7.17 9.70
C GLY A 416 -15.40 6.99 9.59
N GLY A 417 -14.69 7.29 10.68
CA GLY A 417 -13.24 7.38 10.69
C GLY A 417 -12.73 8.65 10.01
N ARG A 418 -11.48 9.05 10.30
CA ARG A 418 -10.83 10.27 9.79
C ARG A 418 -11.66 11.54 9.98
N ARG A 419 -12.48 11.56 11.04
CA ARG A 419 -13.42 12.65 11.37
C ARG A 419 -14.50 12.88 10.31
N LEU A 420 -14.73 11.91 9.43
CA LEU A 420 -15.92 11.86 8.62
C LEU A 420 -17.16 11.65 9.50
N GLU A 421 -18.30 11.98 8.92
CA GLU A 421 -19.62 11.70 9.48
C GLU A 421 -19.70 10.23 9.91
N SER A 422 -20.12 10.04 11.15
CA SER A 422 -20.18 8.74 11.81
C SER A 422 -21.60 8.46 12.27
N ASP A 423 -22.04 7.22 12.02
CA ASP A 423 -23.38 6.72 12.28
C ASP A 423 -23.31 5.23 12.64
N LEU A 424 -24.28 4.79 13.46
CA LEU A 424 -24.50 3.41 13.86
C LEU A 424 -25.79 2.89 13.21
N TYR A 425 -25.69 1.72 12.57
CA TYR A 425 -26.80 1.06 11.90
C TYR A 425 -27.00 -0.37 12.43
N ARG A 426 -28.22 -0.87 12.26
CA ARG A 426 -28.61 -2.26 12.49
C ARG A 426 -29.26 -2.85 11.24
N VAL A 427 -28.85 -4.05 10.85
CA VAL A 427 -29.38 -4.81 9.71
C VAL A 427 -29.88 -6.17 10.20
N TYR A 428 -31.13 -6.49 9.87
CA TYR A 428 -31.76 -7.75 10.23
C TYR A 428 -32.67 -8.26 9.11
N TYR A 429 -32.95 -9.56 9.13
CA TYR A 429 -33.71 -10.24 8.08
C TYR A 429 -35.20 -10.32 8.42
N THR A 430 -36.05 -9.93 7.48
CA THR A 430 -37.53 -9.95 7.54
C THR A 430 -38.17 -10.63 6.33
N GLY A 431 -37.36 -11.24 5.45
CA GLY A 431 -37.84 -11.91 4.25
C GLY A 431 -38.52 -13.26 4.52
N PRO A 432 -38.98 -13.94 3.46
CA PRO A 432 -39.78 -15.16 3.57
C PRO A 432 -38.95 -16.41 3.92
N GLU A 433 -37.65 -16.46 3.58
CA GLU A 433 -36.77 -17.59 3.96
C GLU A 433 -36.65 -17.73 5.48
N GLU A 434 -36.58 -18.96 6.01
CA GLU A 434 -36.43 -19.17 7.45
C GLU A 434 -35.07 -18.64 7.95
N ALA A 435 -35.10 -17.70 8.89
CA ALA A 435 -33.92 -17.21 9.58
C ALA A 435 -33.43 -18.27 10.59
N ASN A 436 -32.32 -18.94 10.27
CA ASN A 436 -31.82 -20.05 11.08
C ASN A 436 -31.08 -19.54 12.32
N THR A 437 -31.51 -19.97 13.50
CA THR A 437 -30.86 -19.63 14.78
C THR A 437 -29.61 -20.47 15.07
N LYS A 438 -29.44 -21.63 14.41
CA LYS A 438 -28.29 -22.53 14.63
C LYS A 438 -27.14 -22.25 13.65
N PRO A 439 -25.88 -22.31 14.09
CA PRO A 439 -24.73 -22.30 13.19
C PRO A 439 -24.81 -23.42 12.15
N VAL A 440 -24.39 -23.16 10.92
CA VAL A 440 -24.26 -24.19 9.88
C VAL A 440 -22.79 -24.48 9.70
N VAL A 441 -22.32 -25.66 10.12
CA VAL A 441 -20.91 -26.05 10.08
C VAL A 441 -20.61 -26.81 8.78
N SER A 442 -19.51 -26.49 8.10
CA SER A 442 -19.06 -27.26 6.93
C SER A 442 -18.25 -28.49 7.35
N GLN A 443 -18.22 -29.50 6.48
CA GLN A 443 -17.30 -30.60 6.67
C GLN A 443 -15.86 -30.15 6.38
N ILE A 444 -14.94 -30.52 7.26
CA ILE A 444 -13.52 -30.36 7.04
C ILE A 444 -13.07 -31.42 6.02
N THR A 445 -12.26 -31.03 5.05
CA THR A 445 -11.73 -31.97 4.06
C THR A 445 -10.62 -32.84 4.67
N PRO A 446 -10.39 -34.07 4.18
CA PRO A 446 -9.27 -34.90 4.65
C PRO A 446 -7.89 -34.21 4.54
N LEU A 447 -7.69 -33.39 3.51
CA LEU A 447 -6.44 -32.63 3.32
C LEU A 447 -6.31 -31.48 4.32
N ASN A 448 -7.41 -30.83 4.74
CA ASN A 448 -7.37 -29.82 5.81
C ASN A 448 -7.04 -30.48 7.16
N GLU A 449 -7.63 -31.64 7.46
CA GLU A 449 -7.26 -32.43 8.65
C GLU A 449 -5.79 -32.84 8.63
N LEU A 450 -5.28 -33.29 7.47
CA LEU A 450 -3.86 -33.61 7.31
C LEU A 450 -2.97 -32.39 7.56
N ARG A 451 -3.28 -31.24 6.95
CA ARG A 451 -2.56 -29.98 7.22
C ARG A 451 -2.50 -29.69 8.72
N ARG A 452 -3.64 -29.70 9.41
CA ARG A 452 -3.72 -29.44 10.87
C ARG A 452 -2.88 -30.43 11.68
N LYS A 453 -2.81 -31.71 11.30
CA LYS A 453 -1.94 -32.72 11.94
C LYS A 453 -0.45 -32.39 11.80
N LEU A 454 -0.04 -31.86 10.64
CA LEU A 454 1.35 -31.43 10.42
C LEU A 454 1.68 -30.15 11.20
N GLU A 455 0.73 -29.21 11.28
CA GLU A 455 0.88 -27.94 11.99
C GLU A 455 1.11 -28.08 13.51
N VAL A 456 0.79 -29.24 14.09
CA VAL A 456 1.13 -29.57 15.49
C VAL A 456 2.65 -29.50 15.73
N PHE A 457 3.47 -29.78 14.71
CA PHE A 457 4.93 -29.70 14.77
C PHE A 457 5.48 -28.28 14.56
N HIS A 458 4.64 -27.25 14.46
CA HIS A 458 5.07 -25.85 14.31
C HIS A 458 5.41 -25.18 15.65
N ASN A 459 5.86 -25.93 16.66
CA ASN A 459 6.13 -25.39 17.99
C ASN A 459 7.46 -25.90 18.55
N GLY A 460 8.53 -25.66 17.80
CA GLY A 460 9.88 -26.05 18.15
C GLY A 460 10.24 -27.50 17.80
N PRO A 461 11.48 -27.92 18.11
CA PRO A 461 12.01 -29.23 17.73
C PRO A 461 11.19 -30.40 18.31
N ASN A 462 10.97 -31.43 17.50
CA ASN A 462 10.28 -32.65 17.92
C ASN A 462 10.90 -33.89 17.25
N PRO A 463 11.36 -34.90 18.01
CA PRO A 463 12.01 -36.09 17.46
C PRO A 463 11.19 -36.87 16.43
N ALA A 464 9.85 -36.83 16.51
CA ALA A 464 8.97 -37.50 15.56
C ALA A 464 8.71 -36.68 14.29
N ALA A 465 8.93 -35.37 14.31
CA ALA A 465 8.52 -34.46 13.24
C ALA A 465 9.11 -34.86 11.89
N VAL A 466 10.43 -35.02 11.80
CA VAL A 466 11.11 -35.32 10.52
C VAL A 466 10.55 -36.60 9.90
N ALA A 467 10.34 -37.66 10.67
CA ALA A 467 9.79 -38.91 10.13
C ALA A 467 8.33 -38.75 9.67
N THR A 468 7.52 -38.00 10.44
CA THR A 468 6.09 -37.80 10.15
C THR A 468 5.83 -36.89 8.97
N VAL A 469 6.57 -35.77 8.82
CA VAL A 469 6.25 -34.75 7.82
C VAL A 469 6.91 -34.97 6.47
N TRP A 470 8.03 -35.72 6.42
CA TRP A 470 8.78 -35.96 5.19
C TRP A 470 7.94 -36.54 4.03
N PRO A 471 7.06 -37.53 4.25
CA PRO A 471 6.21 -38.09 3.19
C PRO A 471 5.22 -37.09 2.59
N HIS A 472 5.07 -35.90 3.18
CA HIS A 472 4.12 -34.88 2.75
C HIS A 472 4.79 -33.70 2.01
N LEU A 473 6.12 -33.68 1.91
CA LEU A 473 6.87 -32.65 1.18
C LEU A 473 6.61 -32.69 -0.34
N ASN A 474 6.15 -33.82 -0.89
CA ASN A 474 5.74 -33.97 -2.29
C ASN A 474 4.23 -33.98 -2.50
N SER A 475 3.42 -33.68 -1.47
CA SER A 475 1.96 -33.64 -1.58
C SER A 475 1.52 -32.79 -2.79
N PRO A 476 0.50 -33.16 -3.58
CA PRO A 476 -0.02 -32.28 -4.63
C PRO A 476 -0.66 -31.01 -4.07
N ASP A 477 -1.11 -31.04 -2.81
CA ASP A 477 -1.69 -29.88 -2.11
C ASP A 477 -0.59 -28.98 -1.54
N ARG A 478 -0.56 -27.72 -1.99
CA ARG A 478 0.48 -26.74 -1.65
C ARG A 478 0.53 -26.40 -0.17
N PHE A 479 -0.62 -26.29 0.49
CA PHE A 479 -0.69 -25.91 1.90
C PHE A 479 -0.24 -27.09 2.80
N VAL A 480 -0.48 -28.33 2.38
CA VAL A 480 0.10 -29.52 3.02
C VAL A 480 1.62 -29.55 2.86
N ARG A 481 2.17 -29.31 1.65
CA ARG A 481 3.64 -29.21 1.44
C ARG A 481 4.25 -28.10 2.28
N TYR A 482 3.59 -26.94 2.34
CA TYR A 482 4.03 -25.79 3.13
C TYR A 482 4.08 -26.13 4.62
N ALA A 483 3.01 -26.72 5.18
CA ALA A 483 2.98 -27.14 6.58
C ALA A 483 4.07 -28.18 6.89
N ALA A 484 4.26 -29.18 6.01
CA ALA A 484 5.35 -30.14 6.17
C ALA A 484 6.73 -29.47 6.20
N ARG A 485 6.98 -28.48 5.31
CA ARG A 485 8.25 -27.74 5.28
C ARG A 485 8.44 -26.88 6.54
N ILE A 486 7.43 -26.15 6.99
CA ILE A 486 7.53 -25.34 8.22
C ILE A 486 7.81 -26.24 9.43
N ALA A 487 7.16 -27.39 9.54
CA ALA A 487 7.48 -28.38 10.57
C ALA A 487 8.94 -28.86 10.52
N LEU A 488 9.54 -29.03 9.32
CA LEU A 488 10.98 -29.31 9.21
C LEU A 488 11.84 -28.13 9.67
N GLU A 489 11.48 -26.90 9.30
CA GLU A 489 12.20 -25.69 9.69
C GLU A 489 12.21 -25.46 11.22
N HIS A 490 11.30 -26.10 11.97
CA HIS A 490 11.31 -26.10 13.45
C HIS A 490 12.35 -27.07 14.07
N ASN A 491 12.99 -27.93 13.27
CA ASN A 491 13.96 -28.91 13.74
C ASN A 491 15.39 -28.50 13.36
N PRO A 492 16.41 -28.82 14.18
CA PRO A 492 17.81 -28.53 13.85
C PRO A 492 18.19 -29.05 12.47
N ALA A 493 18.68 -28.17 11.59
CA ALA A 493 18.97 -28.48 10.19
C ALA A 493 19.92 -29.68 10.04
N ASP A 494 20.93 -29.80 10.91
CA ASP A 494 21.89 -30.92 10.88
C ASP A 494 21.24 -32.29 11.11
N SER A 495 20.06 -32.37 11.72
CA SER A 495 19.38 -33.65 11.94
C SER A 495 18.71 -34.23 10.68
N TRP A 496 18.56 -33.42 9.62
CA TRP A 496 17.86 -33.84 8.39
C TRP A 496 18.52 -33.34 7.08
N LYS A 497 19.60 -32.55 7.17
CA LYS A 497 20.41 -32.06 6.04
C LYS A 497 20.80 -33.16 5.06
N ASP A 498 21.40 -34.24 5.55
CA ASP A 498 21.87 -35.33 4.67
C ASP A 498 20.70 -36.00 3.95
N LYS A 499 19.53 -36.07 4.58
CA LYS A 499 18.32 -36.58 3.95
C LYS A 499 17.83 -35.63 2.85
N ALA A 500 17.86 -34.31 3.09
CA ALA A 500 17.47 -33.31 2.09
C ALA A 500 18.39 -33.31 0.86
N LEU A 501 19.72 -33.41 1.07
CA LEU A 501 20.72 -33.44 -0.01
C LEU A 501 20.64 -34.71 -0.87
N ASN A 502 20.08 -35.79 -0.34
CA ASN A 502 20.01 -37.10 -1.00
C ASN A 502 18.60 -37.49 -1.47
N GLU A 503 17.58 -36.66 -1.21
CA GLU A 503 16.18 -36.91 -1.60
C GLU A 503 16.05 -37.15 -3.11
N LYS A 504 15.22 -38.13 -3.48
CA LYS A 504 15.05 -38.60 -4.86
C LYS A 504 13.75 -38.13 -5.48
N ASP A 505 12.70 -37.91 -4.69
CA ASP A 505 11.48 -37.29 -5.18
C ASP A 505 11.74 -35.80 -5.50
N PRO A 506 11.57 -35.35 -6.76
CA PRO A 506 11.89 -33.98 -7.16
C PRO A 506 11.15 -32.90 -6.35
N VAL A 507 9.88 -33.13 -5.98
CA VAL A 507 9.06 -32.14 -5.28
C VAL A 507 9.42 -32.11 -3.79
N ALA A 508 9.64 -33.28 -3.18
CA ALA A 508 10.14 -33.37 -1.82
C ALA A 508 11.53 -32.74 -1.69
N ALA A 509 12.43 -33.02 -2.65
CA ALA A 509 13.78 -32.45 -2.67
C ALA A 509 13.74 -30.93 -2.73
N ILE A 510 12.92 -30.33 -3.60
CA ILE A 510 12.76 -28.86 -3.67
C ILE A 510 12.31 -28.29 -2.33
N ASN A 511 11.28 -28.86 -1.71
CA ASN A 511 10.75 -28.34 -0.44
C ASN A 511 11.71 -28.55 0.73
N ALA A 512 12.37 -29.71 0.81
CA ALA A 512 13.41 -29.98 1.80
C ALA A 512 14.59 -29.03 1.66
N LEU A 513 15.08 -28.80 0.44
CA LEU A 513 16.20 -27.90 0.17
C LEU A 513 15.83 -26.43 0.42
N ILE A 514 14.60 -25.98 0.12
CA ILE A 514 14.11 -24.65 0.53
C ILE A 514 14.13 -24.52 2.05
N GLY A 515 13.60 -25.51 2.77
CA GLY A 515 13.67 -25.51 4.23
C GLY A 515 15.11 -25.48 4.72
N LEU A 516 16.02 -26.21 4.07
CA LEU A 516 17.41 -26.31 4.46
C LEU A 516 18.05 -24.93 4.30
N ILE A 517 18.00 -24.35 3.10
CA ILE A 517 18.52 -23.01 2.81
C ILE A 517 18.02 -21.96 3.82
N ARG A 518 16.78 -22.08 4.30
CA ARG A 518 16.22 -21.13 5.26
C ARG A 518 16.75 -21.27 6.68
N MET A 519 17.26 -22.44 7.03
CA MET A 519 17.80 -22.78 8.36
C MET A 519 19.32 -22.95 8.39
N ASP A 520 19.95 -23.01 7.22
CA ASP A 520 21.32 -23.47 7.03
C ASP A 520 22.35 -22.33 7.06
N LYS A 521 23.62 -22.72 7.02
CA LYS A 521 24.79 -21.86 7.03
C LYS A 521 25.46 -21.82 5.63
N PRO A 522 26.20 -20.75 5.31
CA PRO A 522 26.78 -20.56 3.97
C PRO A 522 27.71 -21.67 3.46
N GLU A 523 28.35 -22.46 4.33
CA GLU A 523 29.27 -23.55 3.95
C GLU A 523 28.62 -24.65 3.08
N ASN A 524 27.32 -24.86 3.20
CA ASN A 524 26.60 -25.90 2.47
C ASN A 524 26.15 -25.47 1.06
N LYS A 525 26.41 -24.21 0.66
CA LYS A 525 26.03 -23.62 -0.63
C LYS A 525 26.28 -24.57 -1.82
N ASN A 526 27.50 -25.10 -1.92
CA ASN A 526 27.91 -25.90 -3.06
C ASN A 526 27.23 -27.27 -3.08
N ALA A 527 27.04 -27.88 -1.91
CA ALA A 527 26.33 -29.16 -1.78
C ALA A 527 24.85 -29.00 -2.15
N ILE A 528 24.21 -27.91 -1.72
CA ILE A 528 22.82 -27.58 -2.09
C ILE A 528 22.70 -27.34 -3.60
N ASN A 529 23.59 -26.55 -4.21
CA ASN A 529 23.58 -26.34 -5.66
C ASN A 529 23.75 -27.66 -6.43
N ALA A 530 24.64 -28.54 -5.96
CA ALA A 530 24.83 -29.86 -6.56
C ALA A 530 23.59 -30.75 -6.42
N ALA A 531 22.90 -30.72 -5.28
CA ALA A 531 21.65 -31.43 -5.07
C ALA A 531 20.54 -30.90 -5.99
N LEU A 532 20.37 -29.58 -6.07
CA LEU A 532 19.39 -28.94 -6.95
C LEU A 532 19.66 -29.27 -8.42
N LEU A 533 20.91 -29.22 -8.89
CA LEU A 533 21.26 -29.52 -10.29
C LEU A 533 20.97 -30.98 -10.70
N LYS A 534 20.95 -31.92 -9.75
CA LYS A 534 20.60 -33.33 -9.98
C LYS A 534 19.11 -33.58 -10.18
N ILE A 535 18.25 -32.62 -9.82
CA ILE A 535 16.80 -32.77 -9.95
C ILE A 535 16.42 -32.84 -11.43
N ASP A 536 15.74 -33.92 -11.81
CA ASP A 536 15.07 -34.03 -13.11
C ASP A 536 13.79 -33.20 -13.08
N ASN A 537 13.77 -32.13 -13.87
CA ASN A 537 12.62 -31.22 -14.00
C ASN A 537 11.82 -31.49 -15.28
N LYS A 538 12.06 -32.62 -15.97
CA LYS A 538 11.27 -33.00 -17.14
C LYS A 538 9.81 -33.20 -16.75
N GLY A 539 8.91 -32.52 -17.46
CA GLY A 539 7.46 -32.61 -17.22
C GLY A 539 6.93 -31.74 -16.07
N PHE A 540 7.78 -30.92 -15.45
CA PHE A 540 7.29 -29.94 -14.47
C PHE A 540 6.26 -28.99 -15.11
N ASN A 541 5.15 -28.80 -14.41
CA ASN A 541 4.23 -27.72 -14.72
C ASN A 541 4.84 -26.36 -14.29
N GLU A 542 4.14 -25.27 -14.62
CA GLU A 542 4.63 -23.92 -14.32
C GLU A 542 4.94 -23.71 -12.83
N ALA A 543 4.05 -24.17 -11.93
CA ALA A 543 4.22 -24.00 -10.49
C ALA A 543 5.46 -24.72 -9.96
N LEU A 544 5.67 -25.98 -10.33
CA LEU A 544 6.87 -26.73 -9.93
C LEU A 544 8.15 -26.15 -10.52
N GLN A 545 8.10 -25.61 -11.74
CA GLN A 545 9.24 -24.94 -12.34
C GLN A 545 9.58 -23.64 -11.58
N ILE A 546 8.59 -22.91 -11.09
CA ILE A 546 8.78 -21.73 -10.23
C ILE A 546 9.35 -22.14 -8.86
N ASP A 547 8.80 -23.19 -8.23
CA ASP A 547 9.30 -23.71 -6.95
C ASP A 547 10.78 -24.10 -7.05
N TYR A 548 11.14 -24.76 -8.16
CA TYR A 548 12.51 -25.18 -8.43
C TYR A 548 13.47 -24.01 -8.63
N ILE A 549 13.08 -23.00 -9.44
CA ILE A 549 13.87 -21.78 -9.61
C ILE A 549 14.02 -21.05 -8.27
N ARG A 550 12.95 -20.97 -7.47
CA ARG A 550 12.97 -20.31 -6.15
C ARG A 550 14.00 -20.91 -5.22
N ALA A 551 14.21 -22.24 -5.24
CA ALA A 551 15.25 -22.87 -4.43
C ALA A 551 16.66 -22.36 -4.78
N PHE A 552 16.98 -22.18 -6.07
CA PHE A 552 18.24 -21.54 -6.47
C PHE A 552 18.30 -20.07 -6.05
N GLU A 553 17.22 -19.30 -6.25
CA GLU A 553 17.18 -17.89 -5.85
C GLU A 553 17.49 -17.72 -4.37
N LEU A 554 16.86 -18.53 -3.51
CA LEU A 554 17.08 -18.50 -2.06
C LEU A 554 18.51 -18.87 -1.70
N ASN A 555 19.10 -19.89 -2.34
CA ASN A 555 20.47 -20.29 -2.05
C ASN A 555 21.45 -19.16 -2.41
N ILE A 556 21.23 -18.48 -3.54
CA ILE A 556 22.03 -17.31 -3.93
C ILE A 556 21.91 -16.18 -2.89
N LEU A 557 20.69 -15.88 -2.45
CA LEU A 557 20.42 -14.79 -1.52
C LEU A 557 20.96 -15.04 -0.11
N ARG A 558 20.84 -16.27 0.39
CA ARG A 558 21.21 -16.60 1.78
C ARG A 558 22.63 -17.11 1.92
N ASN A 559 23.10 -17.91 0.97
CA ASN A 559 24.40 -18.59 1.06
C ASN A 559 25.44 -18.04 0.06
N GLY A 560 25.04 -17.16 -0.85
CA GLY A 560 25.92 -16.44 -1.78
C GLY A 560 25.96 -17.04 -3.19
N MET A 561 26.68 -16.37 -4.09
CA MET A 561 26.75 -16.75 -5.51
C MET A 561 27.35 -18.16 -5.72
N PRO A 562 26.84 -18.95 -6.69
CA PRO A 562 27.45 -20.22 -7.07
C PRO A 562 28.84 -19.99 -7.65
N ASP A 563 29.70 -21.01 -7.64
CA ASP A 563 30.98 -20.92 -8.36
C ASP A 563 30.75 -20.83 -9.89
N ALA A 564 31.83 -20.59 -10.66
CA ALA A 564 31.73 -20.40 -12.09
C ALA A 564 31.15 -21.64 -12.83
N SER A 565 31.54 -22.85 -12.41
CA SER A 565 31.06 -24.10 -13.02
C SER A 565 29.58 -24.31 -12.72
N GLN A 566 29.17 -24.09 -11.47
CA GLN A 566 27.78 -24.19 -11.04
C GLN A 566 26.91 -23.13 -11.70
N SER A 567 27.41 -21.88 -11.80
CA SER A 567 26.71 -20.80 -12.49
C SER A 567 26.45 -21.16 -13.96
N ALA A 568 27.47 -21.66 -14.67
CA ALA A 568 27.33 -22.12 -16.04
C ALA A 568 26.30 -23.26 -16.19
N ALA A 569 26.30 -24.23 -15.26
CA ALA A 569 25.34 -25.32 -15.26
C ALA A 569 23.90 -24.85 -14.99
N ILE A 570 23.70 -23.91 -14.05
CA ILE A 570 22.38 -23.33 -13.75
C ILE A 570 21.87 -22.54 -14.96
N VAL A 571 22.73 -21.72 -15.58
CA VAL A 571 22.38 -20.99 -16.82
C VAL A 571 21.98 -21.97 -17.91
N ALA A 572 22.81 -22.99 -18.20
CA ALA A 572 22.50 -23.99 -19.24
C ALA A 572 21.15 -24.69 -19.01
N LYS A 573 20.77 -24.92 -17.75
CA LYS A 573 19.51 -25.57 -17.40
C LYS A 573 18.27 -24.70 -17.65
N PHE A 574 18.37 -23.37 -17.47
CA PHE A 574 17.22 -22.46 -17.54
C PHE A 574 17.19 -21.59 -18.80
N ASP A 575 18.30 -21.40 -19.49
CA ASP A 575 18.40 -20.50 -20.63
C ASP A 575 17.46 -20.89 -21.78
N ALA A 576 17.35 -22.19 -22.08
CA ALA A 576 16.47 -22.72 -23.11
C ALA A 576 14.97 -22.55 -22.80
N LEU A 577 14.62 -22.28 -21.53
CA LEU A 577 13.24 -22.04 -21.11
C LEU A 577 12.83 -20.57 -21.25
N TYR A 578 13.76 -19.67 -21.58
CA TYR A 578 13.52 -18.22 -21.63
C TYR A 578 13.38 -17.65 -23.06
N PRO A 579 12.32 -16.87 -23.35
CA PRO A 579 11.18 -16.58 -22.48
C PRO A 579 10.20 -17.74 -22.37
N ALA A 580 9.49 -17.84 -21.25
CA ALA A 580 8.42 -18.82 -21.09
C ALA A 580 7.11 -18.29 -21.70
N LYS A 581 6.16 -19.19 -21.95
CA LYS A 581 4.80 -18.81 -22.39
C LYS A 581 4.07 -17.98 -21.34
N GLN A 582 4.29 -18.30 -20.07
CA GLN A 582 3.57 -17.70 -18.96
C GLN A 582 4.38 -16.58 -18.32
N MET A 583 3.65 -15.55 -17.90
CA MET A 583 4.23 -14.31 -17.37
C MET A 583 5.06 -14.58 -16.11
N ASN A 584 4.52 -15.32 -15.15
CA ASN A 584 5.17 -15.56 -13.85
C ASN A 584 6.43 -16.41 -14.00
N LEU A 585 6.39 -17.45 -14.82
CA LEU A 585 7.61 -18.23 -15.11
C LEU A 585 8.67 -17.40 -15.85
N THR A 586 8.28 -16.53 -16.79
CA THR A 586 9.21 -15.59 -17.43
C THR A 586 9.85 -14.65 -16.40
N ARG A 587 9.07 -14.13 -15.45
CA ARG A 587 9.60 -13.30 -14.35
C ARG A 587 10.62 -14.08 -13.50
N SER A 588 10.32 -15.32 -13.12
CA SER A 588 11.24 -16.15 -12.33
C SER A 588 12.53 -16.47 -13.09
N LEU A 589 12.43 -16.88 -14.36
CA LEU A 589 13.59 -17.11 -15.21
C LEU A 589 14.43 -15.84 -15.39
N SER A 590 13.80 -14.67 -15.54
CA SER A 590 14.54 -13.41 -15.65
C SER A 590 15.34 -13.07 -14.39
N ARG A 591 14.82 -13.36 -13.18
CA ARG A 591 15.57 -13.12 -11.93
C ARG A 591 16.86 -13.92 -11.90
N ILE A 592 16.78 -15.22 -12.16
CA ILE A 592 17.95 -16.10 -12.09
C ILE A 592 18.94 -15.85 -13.24
N LEU A 593 18.46 -15.72 -14.49
CA LEU A 593 19.32 -15.56 -15.66
C LEU A 593 20.00 -14.19 -15.73
N VAL A 594 19.33 -13.11 -15.28
CA VAL A 594 19.97 -11.79 -15.18
C VAL A 594 20.99 -11.78 -14.04
N THR A 595 20.66 -12.36 -12.87
CA THR A 595 21.58 -12.42 -11.73
C THR A 595 22.86 -13.19 -12.07
N LEU A 596 22.75 -14.26 -12.87
CA LEU A 596 23.89 -15.06 -13.32
C LEU A 596 24.53 -14.54 -14.63
N GLU A 597 24.12 -13.36 -15.13
CA GLU A 597 24.70 -12.72 -16.32
C GLU A 597 24.70 -13.62 -17.57
N ALA A 598 23.60 -14.35 -17.80
CA ALA A 598 23.50 -15.28 -18.94
C ALA A 598 23.70 -14.54 -20.29
N PRO A 599 24.59 -15.02 -21.21
CA PRO A 599 25.09 -14.22 -22.32
C PRO A 599 24.04 -13.55 -23.22
N ASN A 600 22.92 -14.24 -23.48
CA ASN A 600 21.86 -13.78 -24.40
C ASN A 600 20.60 -13.27 -23.68
N ILE A 601 20.66 -13.01 -22.36
CA ILE A 601 19.47 -12.61 -21.60
C ILE A 601 18.98 -11.20 -21.96
N ILE A 602 19.90 -10.25 -22.13
CA ILE A 602 19.58 -8.85 -22.43
C ILE A 602 18.84 -8.70 -23.77
N PRO A 603 19.39 -9.14 -24.93
CA PRO A 603 18.70 -8.95 -26.22
C PRO A 603 17.35 -9.66 -26.30
N ARG A 604 17.20 -10.84 -25.68
CA ARG A 604 15.90 -11.54 -25.60
C ARG A 604 14.88 -10.81 -24.73
N THR A 605 15.33 -10.23 -23.61
CA THR A 605 14.45 -9.47 -22.71
C THR A 605 14.02 -8.14 -23.35
N LEU A 606 14.92 -7.45 -24.05
CA LEU A 606 14.57 -6.23 -24.80
C LEU A 606 13.51 -6.49 -25.87
N LYS A 607 13.57 -7.64 -26.55
CA LYS A 607 12.51 -8.05 -27.50
C LYS A 607 11.13 -8.16 -26.82
N LEU A 608 11.07 -8.60 -25.56
CA LEU A 608 9.83 -8.62 -24.78
C LEU A 608 9.36 -7.21 -24.41
N LEU A 609 10.29 -6.31 -24.08
CA LEU A 609 9.99 -4.89 -23.81
C LEU A 609 9.43 -4.15 -25.03
N GLU A 610 9.81 -4.58 -26.23
CA GLU A 610 9.34 -4.03 -27.50
C GLU A 610 8.02 -4.66 -27.99
N THR A 611 7.61 -5.79 -27.39
CA THR A 611 6.38 -6.48 -27.75
C THR A 611 5.22 -5.95 -26.90
N LYS A 612 4.08 -5.65 -27.52
CA LYS A 612 2.89 -5.17 -26.82
C LYS A 612 2.46 -6.13 -25.70
N ASP A 613 2.35 -5.61 -24.48
CA ASP A 613 2.01 -6.38 -23.29
C ASP A 613 0.49 -6.57 -23.14
N THR A 614 -0.09 -7.42 -23.98
CA THR A 614 -1.53 -7.72 -23.92
C THR A 614 -1.90 -8.56 -22.69
N ALA A 615 -0.98 -9.39 -22.20
CA ALA A 615 -1.21 -10.32 -21.11
C ALA A 615 -1.35 -9.61 -19.75
N SER A 616 -0.45 -8.66 -19.42
CA SER A 616 -0.58 -7.95 -18.14
C SER A 616 -1.79 -7.01 -18.14
N VAL A 617 -2.08 -6.37 -19.27
CA VAL A 617 -3.27 -5.52 -19.43
C VAL A 617 -4.56 -6.33 -19.28
N ALA A 618 -4.60 -7.58 -19.79
CA ALA A 618 -5.71 -8.48 -19.56
C ALA A 618 -5.80 -8.94 -18.10
N ALA A 619 -4.66 -9.27 -17.46
CA ALA A 619 -4.61 -9.65 -16.05
C ALA A 619 -5.16 -8.55 -15.12
N TYR A 620 -4.79 -7.28 -15.36
CA TYR A 620 -5.35 -6.13 -14.62
C TYR A 620 -6.86 -5.97 -14.73
N ARG A 621 -7.48 -6.51 -15.79
CA ARG A 621 -8.92 -6.41 -16.02
C ARG A 621 -9.70 -7.63 -15.50
N VAL A 622 -9.03 -8.70 -15.06
CA VAL A 622 -9.68 -10.01 -14.77
C VAL A 622 -9.33 -10.58 -13.39
N GLU A 623 -8.18 -10.23 -12.79
CA GLU A 623 -7.68 -10.92 -11.57
C GLU A 623 -8.33 -10.49 -10.23
N THR A 624 -9.36 -9.64 -10.25
CA THR A 624 -10.00 -9.12 -9.04
C THR A 624 -11.51 -9.36 -9.02
N ALA A 625 -12.09 -9.58 -7.83
CA ALA A 625 -13.51 -9.81 -7.66
C ALA A 625 -14.41 -8.59 -7.96
N THR A 626 -13.82 -7.39 -7.98
CA THR A 626 -14.42 -6.14 -8.43
C THR A 626 -13.77 -5.66 -9.72
N SER A 627 -14.59 -5.17 -10.66
CA SER A 627 -14.10 -4.49 -11.85
C SER A 627 -13.79 -3.04 -11.50
N SER A 628 -12.61 -2.56 -11.89
CA SER A 628 -12.22 -1.17 -11.65
C SER A 628 -13.19 -0.17 -12.28
N ALA A 629 -13.84 -0.53 -13.40
CA ALA A 629 -14.84 0.32 -14.05
C ALA A 629 -16.10 0.52 -13.17
N ASP A 630 -16.50 -0.51 -12.41
CA ASP A 630 -17.69 -0.48 -11.55
C ASP A 630 -17.48 0.44 -10.32
N LEU A 631 -16.22 0.74 -10.00
CA LEU A 631 -15.81 1.55 -8.85
C LEU A 631 -15.72 3.06 -9.17
N ILE A 632 -15.59 3.44 -10.45
CA ILE A 632 -15.37 4.83 -10.88
C ILE A 632 -16.44 5.77 -10.33
N MET A 633 -17.70 5.36 -10.40
CA MET A 633 -18.83 6.21 -9.99
C MET A 633 -19.13 6.16 -8.48
N ARG A 634 -18.46 5.27 -7.73
CA ARG A 634 -18.72 5.07 -6.29
C ARG A 634 -17.91 6.04 -5.42
N ASN A 635 -16.80 6.57 -5.93
CA ASN A 635 -15.99 7.56 -5.23
C ASN A 635 -15.38 8.54 -6.26
N PRO A 636 -15.80 9.81 -6.33
CA PRO A 636 -15.33 10.74 -7.36
C PRO A 636 -13.81 10.95 -7.39
N GLN A 637 -13.17 10.97 -6.22
CA GLN A 637 -11.73 11.20 -6.10
C GLN A 637 -10.94 9.97 -6.58
N TYR A 638 -11.21 8.80 -6.00
CA TYR A 638 -10.52 7.55 -6.35
C TYR A 638 -10.90 7.04 -7.75
N GLY A 639 -12.16 7.23 -8.14
CA GLY A 639 -12.68 6.83 -9.44
C GLY A 639 -12.03 7.56 -10.60
N THR A 640 -11.70 8.85 -10.43
CA THR A 640 -10.99 9.64 -11.45
C THR A 640 -9.57 9.12 -11.68
N ASP A 641 -8.85 8.73 -10.62
CA ASP A 641 -7.52 8.13 -10.72
C ASP A 641 -7.55 6.78 -11.44
N ILE A 642 -8.57 5.96 -11.14
CA ILE A 642 -8.82 4.69 -11.82
C ILE A 642 -9.12 4.91 -13.30
N ALA A 643 -10.01 5.86 -13.64
CA ALA A 643 -10.39 6.16 -15.01
C ALA A 643 -9.17 6.59 -15.86
N ARG A 644 -8.34 7.48 -15.31
CA ARG A 644 -7.08 7.92 -15.94
C ARG A 644 -6.11 6.77 -16.21
N MET A 645 -5.93 5.88 -15.23
CA MET A 645 -5.11 4.69 -15.40
C MET A 645 -5.67 3.76 -16.49
N LEU A 646 -6.99 3.53 -16.53
CA LEU A 646 -7.64 2.67 -17.53
C LEU A 646 -7.53 3.20 -18.96
N GLU A 647 -7.38 4.52 -19.14
CA GLU A 647 -7.13 5.15 -20.45
C GLU A 647 -5.72 4.80 -20.98
N LYS A 648 -4.73 4.74 -20.08
CA LYS A 648 -3.30 4.52 -20.42
C LYS A 648 -2.65 3.48 -19.51
N ILE A 649 -3.20 2.26 -19.52
CA ILE A 649 -2.79 1.18 -18.63
C ILE A 649 -1.30 0.89 -18.77
N PRO A 650 -0.51 0.97 -17.68
CA PRO A 650 0.91 0.65 -17.72
C PRO A 650 1.17 -0.83 -18.05
N PRO A 651 2.23 -1.14 -18.83
CA PRO A 651 2.58 -2.51 -19.16
C PRO A 651 3.39 -3.14 -18.01
N ALA A 652 2.72 -3.82 -17.07
CA ALA A 652 3.38 -4.30 -15.86
C ALA A 652 4.42 -5.40 -16.12
N GLN A 653 4.24 -6.25 -17.14
CA GLN A 653 5.27 -7.24 -17.47
C GLN A 653 6.51 -6.55 -18.01
N GLN A 654 6.34 -5.56 -18.88
CA GLN A 654 7.48 -4.78 -19.38
C GLN A 654 8.15 -4.00 -18.25
N THR A 655 7.37 -3.39 -17.36
CA THR A 655 7.88 -2.65 -16.20
C THR A 655 8.71 -3.56 -15.28
N TYR A 656 8.24 -4.80 -15.04
CA TYR A 656 9.00 -5.79 -14.28
C TYR A 656 10.33 -6.11 -14.97
N LEU A 657 10.28 -6.46 -16.25
CA LEU A 657 11.47 -6.88 -17.01
C LEU A 657 12.49 -5.73 -17.16
N ALA A 658 12.01 -4.51 -17.39
CA ALA A 658 12.85 -3.32 -17.46
C ALA A 658 13.51 -3.03 -16.12
N THR A 659 12.79 -3.19 -15.00
CA THR A 659 13.38 -3.08 -13.67
C THR A 659 14.38 -4.21 -13.42
N MET A 660 14.07 -5.45 -13.81
CA MET A 660 15.00 -6.58 -13.64
C MET A 660 16.31 -6.37 -14.39
N LEU A 661 16.26 -5.86 -15.63
CA LEU A 661 17.47 -5.56 -16.42
C LEU A 661 18.38 -4.49 -15.77
N SER A 662 17.87 -3.67 -14.86
CA SER A 662 18.71 -2.72 -14.11
C SER A 662 19.76 -3.41 -13.22
N ALA A 663 19.60 -4.71 -12.94
CA ALA A 663 20.60 -5.51 -12.22
C ALA A 663 21.74 -6.02 -13.11
N ALA A 664 21.55 -6.07 -14.44
CA ALA A 664 22.55 -6.59 -15.37
C ALA A 664 23.72 -5.62 -15.48
N LYS A 665 24.94 -6.12 -15.25
CA LYS A 665 26.18 -5.33 -15.27
C LYS A 665 26.99 -5.56 -16.54
N ASN A 666 26.91 -6.76 -17.12
CA ASN A 666 27.74 -7.17 -18.25
C ASN A 666 26.87 -7.38 -19.50
N ASN A 667 27.52 -7.73 -20.62
CA ASN A 667 26.86 -8.09 -21.90
C ASN A 667 26.05 -6.96 -22.56
N TRP A 668 26.28 -5.71 -22.17
CA TRP A 668 25.69 -4.53 -22.81
C TRP A 668 26.55 -4.07 -24.00
N THR A 669 25.88 -3.75 -25.11
CA THR A 669 26.46 -2.97 -26.22
C THR A 669 25.79 -1.59 -26.28
N PRO A 670 26.40 -0.59 -26.95
CA PRO A 670 25.77 0.72 -27.14
C PRO A 670 24.35 0.63 -27.74
N GLU A 671 24.14 -0.27 -28.69
CA GLU A 671 22.84 -0.49 -29.34
C GLU A 671 21.80 -1.06 -28.36
N LEU A 672 22.22 -1.99 -27.48
CA LEU A 672 21.35 -2.56 -26.45
C LEU A 672 20.97 -1.50 -25.40
N HIS A 673 21.91 -0.64 -25.00
CA HIS A 673 21.61 0.49 -24.12
C HIS A 673 20.64 1.48 -24.76
N ASP A 674 20.85 1.86 -26.03
CA ASP A 674 19.95 2.78 -26.73
C ASP A 674 18.51 2.25 -26.77
N ARG A 675 18.33 0.95 -27.04
CA ARG A 675 17.01 0.28 -26.99
C ARG A 675 16.41 0.28 -25.58
N TYR A 676 17.21 -0.08 -24.57
CA TYR A 676 16.75 -0.16 -23.18
C TYR A 676 16.33 1.19 -22.61
N PHE A 677 17.17 2.22 -22.75
CA PHE A 677 16.88 3.55 -22.20
C PHE A 677 15.76 4.26 -22.94
N SER A 678 15.56 3.97 -24.24
CA SER A 678 14.40 4.47 -24.99
C SER A 678 13.06 3.95 -24.45
N TRP A 679 13.03 2.78 -23.81
CA TRP A 679 11.81 2.24 -23.20
C TRP A 679 11.35 3.10 -22.01
N PHE A 680 12.26 3.60 -21.18
CA PHE A 680 11.89 4.42 -20.00
C PHE A 680 11.13 5.70 -20.39
N ARG A 681 11.55 6.37 -21.47
CA ARG A 681 10.83 7.56 -21.97
C ARG A 681 9.38 7.22 -22.34
N LYS A 682 9.16 6.09 -23.01
CA LYS A 682 7.81 5.57 -23.32
C LYS A 682 7.06 5.17 -22.04
N GLY A 683 7.77 4.65 -21.04
CA GLY A 683 7.22 4.36 -19.71
C GLY A 683 6.50 5.56 -19.08
N PHE A 684 6.99 6.79 -19.32
CA PHE A 684 6.35 8.02 -18.85
C PHE A 684 5.09 8.45 -19.62
N GLU A 685 4.75 7.79 -20.73
CA GLU A 685 3.52 8.06 -21.48
C GLU A 685 2.28 7.40 -20.85
N TYR A 686 2.49 6.36 -20.02
CA TYR A 686 1.44 5.64 -19.29
C TYR A 686 1.01 6.36 -18.00
N GLN A 687 -0.15 5.98 -17.47
CA GLN A 687 -0.69 6.54 -16.24
C GLN A 687 -0.94 5.44 -15.23
N GLY A 688 -0.25 5.48 -14.09
CA GLY A 688 -0.45 4.56 -12.98
C GLY A 688 -0.89 5.28 -11.70
N GLY A 689 -0.72 4.59 -10.58
CA GLY A 689 -0.98 5.16 -9.25
C GLY A 689 -0.04 6.31 -8.91
N ARG A 690 -0.30 6.95 -7.77
CA ARG A 690 0.42 8.16 -7.34
C ARG A 690 1.95 8.02 -7.32
N SER A 691 2.50 6.82 -7.09
CA SER A 691 3.96 6.58 -7.08
C SER A 691 4.53 6.10 -8.42
N TYR A 692 3.70 5.83 -9.44
CA TYR A 692 4.11 5.23 -10.71
C TYR A 692 5.31 5.94 -11.38
N VAL A 693 5.20 7.25 -11.62
CA VAL A 693 6.27 8.04 -12.28
C VAL A 693 7.57 7.96 -11.50
N GLY A 694 7.49 8.07 -10.17
CA GLY A 694 8.63 7.88 -9.29
C GLY A 694 9.27 6.51 -9.51
N PHE A 695 8.51 5.43 -9.53
CA PHE A 695 9.05 4.09 -9.70
C PHE A 695 9.77 3.90 -11.04
N ILE A 696 9.19 4.40 -12.13
CA ILE A 696 9.84 4.39 -13.45
C ILE A 696 11.17 5.17 -13.40
N ASP A 697 11.20 6.35 -12.78
CA ASP A 697 12.42 7.13 -12.61
C ASP A 697 13.47 6.43 -11.73
N ARG A 698 13.08 5.74 -10.65
CA ARG A 698 14.03 5.04 -9.77
C ARG A 698 14.59 3.80 -10.45
N ALA A 699 13.79 3.07 -11.22
CA ALA A 699 14.27 1.96 -12.05
C ALA A 699 15.27 2.46 -13.11
N ARG A 700 14.96 3.58 -13.77
CA ARG A 700 15.84 4.27 -14.73
C ARG A 700 17.16 4.68 -14.11
N LYS A 701 17.12 5.33 -12.95
CA LYS A 701 18.33 5.73 -12.18
C LYS A 701 19.13 4.53 -11.71
N LEU A 702 18.49 3.42 -11.36
CA LEU A 702 19.18 2.18 -11.01
C LEU A 702 19.96 1.63 -12.20
N ALA A 703 19.34 1.59 -13.38
CA ALA A 703 20.00 1.19 -14.62
C ALA A 703 21.19 2.09 -14.99
N LEU A 704 21.05 3.42 -14.83
CA LEU A 704 22.12 4.39 -15.12
C LEU A 704 23.39 4.19 -14.28
N LYS A 705 23.31 3.51 -13.14
CA LYS A 705 24.50 3.18 -12.32
C LYS A 705 25.44 2.20 -13.02
N ASN A 706 24.93 1.35 -13.91
CA ASN A 706 25.72 0.38 -14.66
C ASN A 706 26.25 0.93 -16.00
N VAL A 707 25.92 2.19 -16.32
CA VAL A 707 26.41 2.88 -17.52
C VAL A 707 27.72 3.60 -17.19
N ALA A 708 28.69 3.50 -18.11
CA ALA A 708 29.95 4.25 -18.04
C ALA A 708 29.70 5.76 -17.88
N GLU A 709 30.48 6.42 -17.03
CA GLU A 709 30.28 7.82 -16.65
C GLU A 709 30.19 8.77 -17.86
N SER A 710 31.03 8.56 -18.88
CA SER A 710 31.07 9.36 -20.11
C SER A 710 29.77 9.28 -20.94
N GLN A 711 28.97 8.23 -20.78
CA GLN A 711 27.71 8.03 -21.49
C GLN A 711 26.48 8.34 -20.63
N ARG A 712 26.66 8.56 -19.33
CA ARG A 712 25.54 8.69 -18.38
C ARG A 712 24.63 9.87 -18.74
N ALA A 713 25.18 11.03 -19.13
CA ALA A 713 24.38 12.19 -19.54
C ALA A 713 23.54 11.94 -20.80
N LYS A 714 24.08 11.19 -21.79
CA LYS A 714 23.35 10.78 -23.00
C LYS A 714 22.12 9.95 -22.61
N TYR A 715 22.32 8.91 -21.81
CA TYR A 715 21.25 7.98 -21.44
C TYR A 715 20.26 8.58 -20.43
N ASP A 716 20.70 9.46 -19.54
CA ASP A 716 19.83 10.20 -18.62
C ASP A 716 18.82 11.07 -19.40
N LYS A 717 19.29 11.84 -20.38
CA LYS A 717 18.44 12.63 -21.27
C LYS A 717 17.53 11.74 -22.14
N MET A 718 18.09 10.72 -22.80
CA MET A 718 17.33 9.80 -23.67
C MET A 718 16.16 9.13 -22.93
N SER A 719 16.39 8.75 -21.68
CA SER A 719 15.41 8.04 -20.85
C SER A 719 14.33 8.92 -20.23
N GLY A 720 14.34 10.24 -20.49
CA GLY A 720 13.25 11.14 -20.09
C GLY A 720 13.48 11.96 -18.83
N ALA A 721 14.73 12.18 -18.41
CA ALA A 721 15.02 13.04 -17.26
C ALA A 721 14.45 14.47 -17.42
N ASP A 722 14.39 14.98 -18.64
CA ASP A 722 13.80 16.28 -19.02
C ASP A 722 12.29 16.37 -18.79
N LEU A 723 11.60 15.23 -18.70
CA LEU A 723 10.15 15.17 -18.47
C LEU A 723 9.78 15.25 -16.99
N LEU A 724 10.76 15.17 -16.09
CA LEU A 724 10.54 14.95 -14.67
C LEU A 724 10.75 16.21 -13.83
N THR A 725 9.95 16.33 -12.78
CA THR A 725 10.21 17.26 -11.68
C THR A 725 11.56 16.97 -11.01
N ALA A 726 12.13 17.94 -10.27
CA ALA A 726 13.45 17.79 -9.65
C ALA A 726 13.56 16.57 -8.72
N ASN A 727 12.49 16.25 -7.99
CA ASN A 727 12.44 15.06 -7.12
C ASN A 727 12.16 13.74 -7.91
N GLY A 728 11.88 13.83 -9.21
CA GLY A 728 11.56 12.71 -10.11
C GLY A 728 10.25 11.99 -9.80
N ASN A 729 9.38 12.55 -8.96
CA ASN A 729 8.16 11.91 -8.51
C ASN A 729 6.95 12.17 -9.42
N ASP A 730 7.01 13.22 -10.22
CA ASP A 730 5.94 13.68 -11.10
C ASP A 730 6.52 14.18 -12.43
N LEU A 731 5.70 14.17 -13.49
CA LEU A 731 6.03 14.78 -14.77
C LEU A 731 5.88 16.30 -14.71
N VAL A 732 6.76 17.04 -15.37
CA VAL A 732 6.61 18.49 -15.51
C VAL A 732 5.43 18.76 -16.46
N LYS A 733 4.30 19.24 -15.93
CA LYS A 733 3.23 19.78 -16.77
C LYS A 733 3.60 21.20 -17.19
N VAL A 734 4.02 21.40 -18.43
CA VAL A 734 4.37 22.73 -18.96
C VAL A 734 3.65 22.95 -20.29
N ASN A 735 2.73 23.91 -20.33
CA ASN A 735 2.42 24.59 -21.58
C ASN A 735 3.63 25.47 -21.92
N ALA A 736 4.24 25.28 -23.09
CA ALA A 736 5.34 26.14 -23.55
C ALA A 736 4.82 27.54 -23.92
N PRO A 737 5.64 28.60 -23.82
CA PRO A 737 5.29 29.94 -24.30
C PRO A 737 4.98 29.88 -25.79
N LYS A 738 3.85 30.46 -26.19
CA LYS A 738 3.38 30.55 -27.58
C LYS A 738 4.06 31.69 -28.34
N GLY A 739 4.51 32.73 -27.62
CA GLY A 739 5.17 33.88 -28.23
C GLY A 739 4.23 34.73 -29.12
N PRO A 740 4.78 35.65 -29.93
CA PRO A 740 6.21 35.91 -30.09
C PRO A 740 6.84 36.51 -28.82
N GLY A 741 8.04 36.04 -28.48
CA GLY A 741 8.84 36.60 -27.40
C GLY A 741 9.48 37.94 -27.79
N ARG A 742 9.86 38.75 -26.79
CA ARG A 742 10.57 40.02 -26.97
C ARG A 742 11.52 40.29 -25.81
N ASN A 743 12.52 41.15 -26.03
CA ASN A 743 13.35 41.64 -24.92
C ASN A 743 12.55 42.66 -24.10
N TRP A 744 12.03 42.25 -22.95
CA TRP A 744 11.18 43.11 -22.12
C TRP A 744 11.99 44.24 -21.47
N LYS A 745 11.50 45.48 -21.61
CA LYS A 745 11.93 46.62 -20.80
C LYS A 745 10.96 46.80 -19.63
N VAL A 746 11.47 47.28 -18.49
CA VAL A 746 10.66 47.45 -17.27
C VAL A 746 9.44 48.33 -17.56
N ASP A 747 9.63 49.46 -18.23
CA ASP A 747 8.54 50.40 -18.53
C ASP A 747 7.48 49.78 -19.46
N ASP A 748 7.90 49.03 -20.49
CA ASP A 748 6.97 48.34 -21.41
C ASP A 748 6.18 47.23 -20.70
N ALA A 749 6.82 46.52 -19.77
CA ALA A 749 6.19 45.47 -18.99
C ALA A 749 5.23 46.05 -17.94
N VAL A 750 5.58 47.18 -17.31
CA VAL A 750 4.72 47.88 -16.34
C VAL A 750 3.47 48.42 -17.03
N ALA A 751 3.63 49.11 -18.16
CA ALA A 751 2.51 49.67 -18.92
C ALA A 751 1.48 48.59 -19.32
N LEU A 752 1.95 47.38 -19.60
CA LEU A 752 1.07 46.25 -19.91
C LEU A 752 0.18 45.81 -18.74
N LEU A 753 0.60 46.07 -17.51
CA LEU A 753 -0.09 45.68 -16.28
C LEU A 753 -0.81 46.85 -15.60
N ASP A 754 -0.94 48.02 -16.23
CA ASP A 754 -1.71 49.16 -15.67
C ASP A 754 -3.19 48.82 -15.50
N ALA A 755 -3.73 47.98 -16.40
CA ALA A 755 -5.07 47.43 -16.25
C ALA A 755 -5.14 46.40 -15.10
N PRO A 756 -6.28 46.30 -14.38
CA PRO A 756 -6.52 45.22 -13.43
C PRO A 756 -6.33 43.83 -14.08
N LEU A 757 -5.65 42.93 -13.38
CA LEU A 757 -5.43 41.55 -13.83
C LEU A 757 -6.69 40.73 -13.56
N THR A 758 -7.72 40.87 -14.40
CA THR A 758 -8.97 40.13 -14.30
C THR A 758 -9.07 39.05 -15.39
N ASN A 759 -9.84 38.00 -15.11
CA ASN A 759 -10.09 36.89 -16.05
C ASN A 759 -8.79 36.30 -16.63
N ARG A 760 -7.79 36.07 -15.78
CA ARG A 760 -6.50 35.48 -16.14
C ARG A 760 -6.56 33.96 -16.05
N ASP A 761 -5.67 33.26 -16.74
CA ASP A 761 -5.60 31.80 -16.72
C ASP A 761 -4.59 31.32 -15.68
N PHE A 762 -5.09 30.69 -14.61
CA PHE A 762 -4.27 30.17 -13.52
C PHE A 762 -3.30 29.08 -13.97
N GLN A 763 -3.75 28.13 -14.80
CA GLN A 763 -2.92 27.01 -15.25
C GLN A 763 -1.87 27.47 -16.26
N ASN A 764 -2.21 28.45 -17.10
CA ASN A 764 -1.26 29.08 -18.00
C ASN A 764 -0.21 29.88 -17.23
N GLY A 765 -0.62 30.70 -16.25
CA GLY A 765 0.31 31.45 -15.39
C GLY A 765 1.27 30.55 -14.62
N LYS A 766 0.74 29.45 -14.05
CA LYS A 766 1.55 28.38 -13.44
C LYS A 766 2.52 27.73 -14.43
N SER A 767 2.07 27.50 -15.66
CA SER A 767 2.92 26.96 -16.72
C SER A 767 4.02 27.94 -17.13
N MET A 768 3.74 29.24 -17.19
CA MET A 768 4.74 30.27 -17.48
C MET A 768 5.76 30.40 -16.35
N PHE A 769 5.33 30.27 -15.09
CA PHE A 769 6.22 30.23 -13.93
C PHE A 769 7.20 29.04 -14.01
N ALA A 770 6.74 27.91 -14.56
CA ALA A 770 7.60 26.77 -14.86
C ALA A 770 8.50 26.98 -16.08
N ALA A 771 7.92 27.44 -17.20
CA ALA A 771 8.60 27.57 -18.50
C ALA A 771 9.68 28.65 -18.50
N THR A 772 9.51 29.71 -17.72
CA THR A 772 10.52 30.77 -17.50
C THR A 772 11.52 30.42 -16.40
N THR A 773 11.53 29.16 -15.95
CA THR A 773 12.46 28.58 -14.95
C THR A 773 12.37 29.15 -13.53
N CYS A 774 11.43 30.07 -13.26
CA CYS A 774 11.25 30.68 -11.94
C CYS A 774 11.03 29.64 -10.84
N ARG A 775 10.27 28.57 -11.13
CA ARG A 775 9.99 27.48 -10.18
C ARG A 775 11.22 26.72 -9.67
N ASN A 776 12.34 26.80 -10.38
CA ASN A 776 13.56 26.08 -10.00
C ASN A 776 14.24 26.73 -8.78
N CYS A 777 14.01 28.03 -8.58
CA CYS A 777 14.63 28.80 -7.51
C CYS A 777 13.63 29.35 -6.49
N HIS A 778 12.33 29.41 -6.84
CA HIS A 778 11.31 30.02 -6.00
C HIS A 778 10.13 29.07 -5.73
N ALA A 779 9.47 29.28 -4.59
CA ALA A 779 8.20 28.66 -4.25
C ALA A 779 7.05 29.69 -4.33
N VAL A 780 5.86 29.24 -4.72
CA VAL A 780 4.61 30.01 -4.72
C VAL A 780 3.49 29.05 -4.28
N GLY A 781 2.96 29.24 -3.07
CA GLY A 781 2.01 28.31 -2.46
C GLY A 781 2.61 26.92 -2.31
N SER A 782 1.99 25.92 -2.94
CA SER A 782 2.48 24.53 -2.98
C SER A 782 3.27 24.18 -4.26
N ASP A 783 3.54 25.15 -5.14
CA ASP A 783 4.29 24.94 -6.38
C ASP A 783 5.68 25.59 -6.35
N GLY A 784 6.65 24.97 -7.03
CA GLY A 784 8.06 25.30 -6.91
C GLY A 784 8.70 24.69 -5.65
N GLY A 785 9.83 25.24 -5.21
CA GLY A 785 10.52 24.74 -4.01
C GLY A 785 12.04 24.71 -4.05
N GLY A 786 12.70 25.50 -4.92
CA GLY A 786 14.13 25.74 -4.76
C GLY A 786 14.39 26.60 -3.52
N ASN A 787 15.32 26.22 -2.64
CA ASN A 787 15.78 27.06 -1.51
C ASN A 787 16.78 28.15 -1.95
N VAL A 788 16.82 28.45 -3.25
CA VAL A 788 17.85 29.28 -3.88
C VAL A 788 17.46 30.75 -3.86
N GLY A 789 16.18 31.05 -4.09
CA GLY A 789 15.58 32.37 -3.93
C GLY A 789 14.51 32.40 -2.83
N PRO A 790 13.95 33.59 -2.53
CA PRO A 790 12.87 33.74 -1.55
C PRO A 790 11.57 33.05 -1.95
N ASP A 791 10.77 32.71 -0.95
CA ASP A 791 9.37 32.30 -1.12
C ASP A 791 8.54 33.49 -1.63
N LEU A 792 7.88 33.29 -2.76
CA LEU A 792 7.08 34.30 -3.46
C LEU A 792 5.58 34.18 -3.17
N THR A 793 5.15 33.29 -2.26
CA THR A 793 3.73 33.11 -1.90
C THR A 793 3.07 34.41 -1.45
N ASN A 794 3.80 35.26 -0.75
CA ASN A 794 3.31 36.56 -0.27
C ASN A 794 3.84 37.74 -1.11
N LEU A 795 4.28 37.49 -2.35
CA LEU A 795 4.90 38.52 -3.18
C LEU A 795 3.91 39.66 -3.49
N GLY A 796 2.69 39.32 -3.90
CA GLY A 796 1.66 40.30 -4.28
C GLY A 796 1.15 41.19 -3.16
N THR A 797 1.41 40.85 -1.89
CA THR A 797 1.04 41.70 -0.73
C THR A 797 2.18 42.61 -0.27
N ARG A 798 3.41 42.38 -0.75
CA ARG A 798 4.63 43.03 -0.25
C ARG A 798 5.31 43.96 -1.26
N PHE A 799 5.10 43.74 -2.56
CA PHE A 799 5.81 44.45 -3.63
C PHE A 799 4.85 44.91 -4.72
N SER A 800 5.15 46.07 -5.33
CA SER A 800 4.38 46.56 -6.48
C SER A 800 4.70 45.76 -7.74
N LYS A 801 3.83 45.86 -8.76
CA LYS A 801 4.07 45.22 -10.07
C LYS A 801 5.41 45.67 -10.67
N LYS A 802 5.77 46.94 -10.48
CA LYS A 802 7.04 47.51 -10.94
C LYS A 802 8.23 46.88 -10.22
N ASP A 803 8.17 46.74 -8.90
CA ASP A 803 9.27 46.14 -8.11
C ASP A 803 9.51 44.67 -8.51
N ILE A 804 8.42 43.93 -8.74
CA ILE A 804 8.48 42.53 -9.20
C ILE A 804 9.10 42.45 -10.59
N LEU A 805 8.63 43.26 -11.54
CA LEU A 805 9.15 43.26 -12.92
C LEU A 805 10.59 43.76 -13.00
N GLU A 806 10.96 44.76 -12.21
CA GLU A 806 12.33 45.26 -12.13
C GLU A 806 13.29 44.18 -11.60
N SER A 807 12.87 43.44 -10.57
CA SER A 807 13.65 42.30 -10.04
C SER A 807 13.78 41.15 -11.05
N ILE A 808 12.78 40.94 -11.91
CA ILE A 808 12.80 39.89 -12.95
C ILE A 808 13.66 40.30 -14.17
N ILE A 809 13.53 41.55 -14.61
CA ILE A 809 14.16 42.05 -15.84
C ILE A 809 15.60 42.49 -15.58
N ASP A 810 15.87 43.09 -14.43
CA ASP A 810 17.18 43.57 -14.00
C ASP A 810 17.59 42.99 -12.63
N PRO A 811 17.83 41.67 -12.54
CA PRO A 811 18.08 40.99 -11.28
C PRO A 811 19.38 41.41 -10.59
N ASN A 812 20.30 42.10 -11.29
CA ASN A 812 21.56 42.59 -10.72
C ASN A 812 21.42 43.96 -10.03
N LYS A 813 20.31 44.67 -10.26
CA LYS A 813 20.10 46.04 -9.74
C LYS A 813 20.09 46.09 -8.22
N THR A 814 19.50 45.09 -7.58
CA THR A 814 19.48 44.93 -6.12
C THR A 814 19.60 43.44 -5.79
N VAL A 815 20.73 43.02 -5.21
CA VAL A 815 20.95 41.62 -4.78
C VAL A 815 20.92 41.57 -3.25
N SER A 816 19.96 40.84 -2.68
CA SER A 816 19.89 40.64 -1.22
C SER A 816 21.07 39.80 -0.74
N ASP A 817 21.71 40.26 0.33
CA ASP A 817 22.78 39.59 1.08
C ASP A 817 22.43 38.15 1.50
N GLN A 818 21.16 37.87 1.80
CA GLN A 818 20.66 36.53 2.15
C GLN A 818 20.73 35.53 0.97
N TYR A 819 20.72 36.01 -0.26
CA TYR A 819 20.63 35.19 -1.48
C TYR A 819 21.81 35.42 -2.46
N ALA A 820 22.68 36.38 -2.17
CA ALA A 820 23.87 36.69 -2.97
C ALA A 820 24.88 35.52 -2.95
N ALA A 821 25.54 35.30 -4.09
CA ALA A 821 26.74 34.47 -4.14
C ALA A 821 27.90 35.18 -3.42
N SER A 822 28.78 34.40 -2.80
CA SER A 822 30.03 34.88 -2.22
C SER A 822 31.22 34.50 -3.11
N GLN A 823 32.19 35.41 -3.24
CA GLN A 823 33.49 35.16 -3.83
C GLN A 823 34.50 34.94 -2.69
N LEU A 824 35.01 33.71 -2.57
CA LEU A 824 36.06 33.33 -1.65
C LEU A 824 37.39 33.40 -2.39
N MET A 825 38.26 34.33 -2.00
CA MET A 825 39.63 34.42 -2.51
C MET A 825 40.52 33.43 -1.73
N LEU A 826 41.30 32.62 -2.43
CA LEU A 826 42.15 31.59 -1.83
C LEU A 826 43.62 32.02 -1.77
N ARG A 827 44.38 31.46 -0.82
CA ARG A 827 45.81 31.75 -0.61
C ARG A 827 46.71 31.37 -1.79
N ASN A 828 46.26 30.43 -2.62
CA ASN A 828 46.95 30.02 -3.85
C ASN A 828 46.65 30.94 -5.05
N GLY A 829 45.92 32.05 -4.84
CA GLY A 829 45.60 33.04 -5.87
C GLY A 829 44.35 32.74 -6.70
N THR A 830 43.65 31.61 -6.49
CA THR A 830 42.39 31.30 -7.17
C THR A 830 41.18 31.80 -6.37
N SER A 831 39.99 31.82 -6.99
CA SER A 831 38.74 32.17 -6.30
C SER A 831 37.65 31.13 -6.50
N VAL A 832 36.89 30.86 -5.44
CA VAL A 832 35.67 30.03 -5.50
C VAL A 832 34.46 30.96 -5.39
N VAL A 833 33.60 30.94 -6.40
CA VAL A 833 32.36 31.74 -6.42
C VAL A 833 31.16 30.82 -6.27
N GLY A 834 30.29 31.11 -5.30
CA GLY A 834 29.06 30.36 -5.06
C GLY A 834 28.36 30.80 -3.77
N ARG A 835 27.17 30.27 -3.50
CA ARG A 835 26.43 30.58 -2.27
C ARG A 835 26.97 29.76 -1.11
N ILE A 836 27.35 30.41 -0.02
CA ILE A 836 27.71 29.72 1.22
C ILE A 836 26.41 29.19 1.84
N THR A 837 26.17 27.88 1.75
CA THR A 837 24.96 27.23 2.28
C THR A 837 25.10 26.89 3.75
N ASN A 838 26.33 26.66 4.22
CA ASN A 838 26.65 26.40 5.62
C ASN A 838 28.11 26.78 5.93
N GLN A 839 28.44 26.99 7.21
CA GLN A 839 29.81 27.11 7.68
C GLN A 839 29.98 26.49 9.07
N ASP A 840 31.13 25.85 9.31
CA ASP A 840 31.54 25.39 10.63
C ASP A 840 32.81 26.12 11.09
N LYS A 841 33.44 25.65 12.18
CA LYS A 841 34.67 26.26 12.72
C LYS A 841 35.86 26.15 11.76
N VAL A 842 35.85 25.23 10.80
CA VAL A 842 36.99 24.82 9.98
C VAL A 842 36.77 25.08 8.47
N ALA A 843 35.54 25.11 7.98
CA ALA A 843 35.23 25.19 6.55
C ALA A 843 34.00 26.05 6.20
N PHE A 844 33.97 26.54 4.97
CA PHE A 844 32.79 27.00 4.24
C PHE A 844 32.28 25.87 3.33
N TYR A 845 30.95 25.76 3.21
CA TYR A 845 30.28 24.86 2.27
C TYR A 845 29.63 25.72 1.20
N VAL A 846 30.14 25.65 -0.02
CA VAL A 846 29.83 26.60 -1.10
C VAL A 846 29.11 25.86 -2.23
N SER A 847 27.87 26.22 -2.51
CA SER A 847 27.15 25.75 -3.70
C SER A 847 27.43 26.67 -4.88
N GLN A 848 28.07 26.15 -5.93
CA GLN A 848 28.41 26.92 -7.13
C GLN A 848 27.33 26.83 -8.21
N ASN A 849 26.46 25.81 -8.15
CA ASN A 849 25.41 25.58 -9.13
C ASN A 849 24.03 25.85 -8.50
N PRO A 850 23.33 26.94 -8.88
CA PRO A 850 22.01 27.25 -8.35
C PRO A 850 20.93 26.23 -8.74
N TYR A 851 21.17 25.37 -9.74
CA TYR A 851 20.25 24.28 -10.12
C TYR A 851 20.51 22.97 -9.38
N ALA A 852 21.58 22.90 -8.59
CA ALA A 852 21.93 21.74 -7.75
C ALA A 852 22.43 22.21 -6.37
N PRO A 853 21.58 22.84 -5.54
CA PRO A 853 22.00 23.49 -4.30
C PRO A 853 22.61 22.52 -3.27
N ASP A 854 22.30 21.23 -3.35
CA ASP A 854 22.86 20.18 -2.48
C ASP A 854 24.28 19.75 -2.90
N GLN A 855 24.74 20.12 -4.10
CA GLN A 855 26.12 19.94 -4.52
C GLN A 855 26.96 21.11 -3.98
N VAL A 856 27.63 20.84 -2.85
CA VAL A 856 28.45 21.83 -2.13
C VAL A 856 29.93 21.45 -2.20
N GLU A 857 30.77 22.43 -2.53
CA GLU A 857 32.22 22.34 -2.39
C GLU A 857 32.62 22.73 -0.96
N LYS A 858 33.47 21.90 -0.33
CA LYS A 858 34.02 22.20 1.00
C LYS A 858 35.32 23.00 0.87
N VAL A 859 35.28 24.27 1.24
CA VAL A 859 36.44 25.18 1.21
C VAL A 859 36.95 25.42 2.64
N LEU A 860 38.16 24.96 2.96
CA LEU A 860 38.74 25.14 4.30
C LEU A 860 39.05 26.62 4.58
N LYS A 861 38.59 27.15 5.72
CA LYS A 861 38.77 28.57 6.11
C LYS A 861 40.24 28.99 6.14
N LYS A 862 41.14 28.10 6.55
CA LYS A 862 42.59 28.36 6.54
C LYS A 862 43.16 28.69 5.15
N ASN A 863 42.50 28.23 4.09
CA ASN A 863 42.91 28.45 2.71
C ASN A 863 42.31 29.73 2.10
N VAL A 864 41.40 30.42 2.81
CA VAL A 864 40.69 31.61 2.33
C VAL A 864 41.40 32.88 2.84
N THR A 865 41.66 33.84 1.96
CA THR A 865 42.23 35.17 2.26
C THR A 865 41.16 36.23 2.46
N SER A 866 40.05 36.18 1.72
CA SER A 866 38.92 37.09 1.89
C SER A 866 37.61 36.49 1.36
N VAL A 867 36.48 36.90 1.93
CA VAL A 867 35.14 36.60 1.41
C VAL A 867 34.46 37.93 1.07
N LYS A 868 33.96 38.08 -0.16
CA LYS A 868 33.20 39.25 -0.62
C LYS A 868 31.87 38.82 -1.23
N TYR A 869 30.83 39.63 -1.07
CA TYR A 869 29.57 39.42 -1.79
C TYR A 869 29.75 39.72 -3.29
N SER A 870 29.16 38.89 -4.14
CA SER A 870 29.06 39.13 -5.58
C SER A 870 27.95 40.14 -5.86
N GLY A 871 28.23 41.14 -6.71
CA GLY A 871 27.21 42.04 -7.26
C GLY A 871 26.38 41.42 -8.39
N VAL A 872 26.67 40.17 -8.78
CA VAL A 872 25.94 39.43 -9.81
C VAL A 872 24.94 38.48 -9.16
N SER A 873 23.67 38.63 -9.53
CA SER A 873 22.56 37.82 -9.06
C SER A 873 22.62 36.39 -9.60
N PRO A 874 22.27 35.38 -8.78
CA PRO A 874 22.03 34.03 -9.26
C PRO A 874 20.80 33.92 -10.17
N MET A 875 19.87 34.89 -10.09
CA MET A 875 18.72 34.97 -10.98
C MET A 875 19.16 35.50 -12.35
N LEU A 876 18.89 34.73 -13.41
CA LEU A 876 19.28 35.09 -14.76
C LEU A 876 18.43 36.26 -15.29
N ALA A 877 19.04 37.14 -16.08
CA ALA A 877 18.30 38.15 -16.83
C ALA A 877 17.59 37.54 -18.06
N GLY A 878 16.48 38.14 -18.48
CA GLY A 878 15.78 37.75 -19.71
C GLY A 878 14.90 36.50 -19.60
N LEU A 879 14.61 36.02 -18.39
CA LEU A 879 13.80 34.80 -18.14
C LEU A 879 12.40 34.86 -18.76
N ILE A 880 11.83 36.06 -18.89
CA ILE A 880 10.49 36.28 -19.46
C ILE A 880 10.50 36.62 -20.96
N ASN A 881 11.67 36.64 -21.61
CA ASN A 881 11.79 37.11 -23.00
C ASN A 881 11.11 36.19 -24.02
N SER A 882 10.75 34.97 -23.64
CA SER A 882 9.96 34.05 -24.46
C SER A 882 8.46 34.34 -24.42
N LEU A 883 7.98 35.14 -23.46
CA LEU A 883 6.56 35.38 -23.22
C LEU A 883 6.00 36.47 -24.14
N ASN A 884 4.79 36.24 -24.65
CA ASN A 884 3.96 37.28 -25.24
C ASN A 884 3.22 38.10 -24.15
N PRO A 885 2.49 39.17 -24.51
CA PRO A 885 1.82 40.02 -23.52
C PRO A 885 0.78 39.32 -22.64
N GLU A 886 -0.01 38.38 -23.17
CA GLU A 886 -1.02 37.69 -22.38
C GLU A 886 -0.39 36.68 -21.41
N GLU A 887 0.68 36.01 -21.85
CA GLU A 887 1.46 35.09 -21.03
C GLU A 887 2.15 35.80 -19.86
N LEU A 888 2.66 37.02 -20.08
CA LEU A 888 3.22 37.84 -19.00
C LEU A 888 2.13 38.26 -17.99
N LYS A 889 0.93 38.61 -18.46
CA LYS A 889 -0.21 38.93 -17.56
C LYS A 889 -0.61 37.73 -16.71
N ASP A 890 -0.66 36.53 -17.30
CA ASP A 890 -1.01 35.29 -16.58
C ASP A 890 0.08 34.92 -15.57
N LEU A 891 1.36 35.03 -15.93
CA LEU A 891 2.48 34.84 -15.00
C LEU A 891 2.39 35.82 -13.82
N MET A 892 2.16 37.10 -14.10
CA MET A 892 2.06 38.13 -13.07
C MET A 892 0.85 37.91 -12.17
N ALA A 893 -0.30 37.49 -12.71
CA ALA A 893 -1.47 37.14 -11.90
C ALA A 893 -1.21 35.94 -11.00
N TYR A 894 -0.48 34.94 -11.49
CA TYR A 894 -0.07 33.78 -10.70
C TYR A 894 0.85 34.16 -9.53
N LEU A 895 1.87 34.99 -9.79
CA LEU A 895 2.78 35.49 -8.76
C LEU A 895 2.08 36.38 -7.73
N MET A 896 1.22 37.30 -8.19
CA MET A 896 0.52 38.23 -7.32
C MET A 896 -0.57 37.55 -6.47
N SER A 897 -1.11 36.41 -6.92
CA SER A 897 -2.13 35.67 -6.17
C SER A 897 -1.55 34.75 -5.09
N GLY A 898 -0.22 34.62 -5.02
CA GLY A 898 0.43 33.62 -4.18
C GLY A 898 0.15 32.18 -4.61
N GLY A 899 -0.21 31.97 -5.89
CA GLY A 899 -0.59 30.66 -6.41
C GLY A 899 -1.95 30.17 -5.92
N SER A 900 -2.80 31.06 -5.42
CA SER A 900 -4.17 30.73 -5.03
C SER A 900 -5.13 30.85 -6.21
N GLU A 901 -5.63 29.72 -6.71
CA GLU A 901 -6.64 29.69 -7.80
C GLU A 901 -7.95 30.37 -7.40
N ALA A 902 -8.25 30.46 -6.10
CA ALA A 902 -9.44 31.14 -5.57
C ALA A 902 -9.34 32.68 -5.60
N ASN A 903 -8.21 33.26 -6.04
CA ASN A 903 -8.04 34.70 -6.11
C ASN A 903 -8.94 35.33 -7.20
N ALA A 904 -9.47 36.52 -6.92
CA ALA A 904 -10.36 37.26 -7.82
C ALA A 904 -9.77 37.52 -9.22
N MET A 905 -8.45 37.52 -9.37
CA MET A 905 -7.78 37.65 -10.67
C MET A 905 -8.12 36.53 -11.67
N PHE A 906 -8.54 35.35 -11.16
CA PHE A 906 -8.91 34.18 -11.97
C PHE A 906 -10.43 33.96 -12.04
N ALA A 907 -11.23 34.78 -11.34
CA ALA A 907 -12.67 34.68 -11.39
C ALA A 907 -13.19 35.10 -12.79
N LYS A 908 -14.04 34.25 -13.39
CA LYS A 908 -14.73 34.60 -14.63
C LYS A 908 -15.80 35.65 -14.35
N PRO A 909 -16.02 36.63 -15.24
CA PRO A 909 -17.14 37.55 -15.11
C PRO A 909 -18.46 36.77 -15.06
N ALA A 910 -19.39 37.17 -14.19
CA ALA A 910 -20.76 36.66 -14.25
C ALA A 910 -21.31 36.98 -15.65
N ALA A 911 -21.84 35.97 -16.34
CA ALA A 911 -22.49 36.17 -17.64
C ALA A 911 -23.61 37.21 -17.45
N LYS A 912 -23.52 38.33 -18.17
CA LYS A 912 -24.58 39.34 -18.23
C LYS A 912 -25.72 38.85 -19.11
#